data_AF-A0A6J4NK01-F1
#
_entry.id   AF-A0A6J4NK01-F1
#
_cell.length_a   1.000
_cell.length_b   1.000
_cell.length_c   1.000
_cell.angle_alpha   90.00
_cell.angle_beta   90.00
_cell.angle_gamma   90.00
#
_symmetry.space_group_name_H-M   'P 1'
#
loop_
_entity.id
_entity.type
_entity.pdbx_description
1 polymer ?
#
loop_
_entity_poly.entity_id
_entity_poly.type
_entity_poly.pdbx_seq_one_letter_code
_entity_poly.pdbx_strand_id
1 'polypeptide(L)'
;MKLAPRLRRSTRLSVAFVVFNLDGMGGTSRSTITQANALSRRGNVDVRLVSVTRSAAAPHYAIDPAVRVDYLVDARGDDPRAARPSRLVPPRWDGQFSELTDAGLTDLATLDVDLVVTVTPALMAAAVQLLPAGTRVLHQEHRSSADRVGGMEPLLAFAPRVAAVALLTRSTAAWLGAELGTTAPELVVMPNPLPVTEQPRSTLRSGTIVAAGRIVPEKQFIHLLRAFEQVAADLPDWRLRILGDGPLRGELLAHAAKMGLADRVELPGAVPDMAPEWADAAICALSSKTEGFPLVAQEAMSAGVPVVSYDCPSGPRELVEHGVSGLLVGTGSKAGLAAALHAVARDDDLRIRLGAGALAASRRYDADTIAAQWETVFARVCGRGAGAPAPSAPPTGEKPFSREGLPVPVPRLTPRQARREALSLAIAAAEAAGPGWFVIPTHDNPAPTVVVPAAHRAVVMERLAEVPDHFSLLDPGDRGWPVRRLPARDLVEALDGAAPNRVVLEPWPRSRGSVSLLSQDAGVEIEFWDGLPDGTLVAPRPNRWTSAVPPGTPMTSVTVADVKVPTLELMAGPTPFDVAFPIDLVYTWVDGDDPEWNAARAARDGADTRPEAAGPARFRSRDELRYSLRSVHLFAPWVRHIHLVTAGQRPSWLADHPCITLVDHRDILPADALPTFNSQAIETALHRIPGLAEHFVYLNDDVFLGRPTRPELFFAPGGAAAAFIGEAPIGLADDADKPFVHAALNNRSLLMEAFGVTTTQVMAHSPHPHRVSVLSEIEARFPDAVSRTARAPFRSTSDVSLVSNLAQHYGLVTGHSFPASATHAFVDLTNARVERQLKQLRARDHDFFCVGDHHEFAQEAAAVDAMLDAFLADYFPLAAPWER
;
A
#
# COMPACT_ATOMS: atom_id res chain seq x y z
N MET A 1 29.43 30.21 28.68
CA MET A 1 29.37 30.79 30.05
C MET A 1 29.33 29.59 30.96
N LYS A 2 30.34 29.30 31.78
CA LYS A 2 30.41 28.01 32.51
C LYS A 2 29.13 27.79 33.34
N LEU A 3 28.43 26.68 33.12
CA LEU A 3 27.23 26.30 33.88
C LEU A 3 27.57 26.31 35.38
N ALA A 4 26.82 27.07 36.19
CA ALA A 4 27.20 27.18 37.61
C ALA A 4 27.03 25.82 38.34
N PRO A 5 28.03 25.38 39.14
CA PRO A 5 28.01 24.08 39.84
C PRO A 5 26.95 24.02 40.95
N ARG A 6 26.57 22.79 41.34
CA ARG A 6 25.64 22.52 42.47
C ARG A 6 26.19 23.13 43.78
N LEU A 7 25.37 23.94 44.45
CA LEU A 7 25.55 24.26 45.87
C LEU A 7 24.69 23.27 46.68
N ARG A 8 25.34 22.30 47.34
CA ARG A 8 24.80 21.24 48.22
C ARG A 8 24.12 20.04 47.53
N ARG A 9 24.48 18.82 47.97
CA ARG A 9 23.76 17.57 47.64
C ARG A 9 22.36 17.61 48.28
N SER A 10 21.37 17.99 47.48
CA SER A 10 19.95 17.78 47.75
C SER A 10 19.65 16.27 47.79
N THR A 11 18.73 15.83 48.64
CA THR A 11 18.21 14.44 48.62
C THR A 11 17.27 14.21 47.43
N ARG A 12 16.77 15.28 46.80
CA ARG A 12 15.85 15.25 45.65
C ARG A 12 16.61 14.97 44.34
N LEU A 13 15.90 14.43 43.35
CA LEU A 13 16.45 14.25 42.01
C LEU A 13 16.58 15.62 41.32
N SER A 14 17.73 15.89 40.72
CA SER A 14 17.96 17.06 39.88
C SER A 14 17.78 16.71 38.41
N VAL A 15 16.87 17.41 37.73
CA VAL A 15 16.49 17.15 36.33
C VAL A 15 16.72 18.42 35.50
N ALA A 16 17.47 18.29 34.42
CA ALA A 16 17.63 19.36 33.43
C ALA A 16 16.86 19.06 32.14
N PHE A 17 15.97 19.96 31.73
CA PHE A 17 15.34 19.93 30.42
C PHE A 17 16.18 20.75 29.43
N VAL A 18 16.71 20.11 28.40
CA VAL A 18 17.50 20.74 27.35
C VAL A 18 16.63 20.96 26.13
N VAL A 19 16.45 22.23 25.75
CA VAL A 19 15.65 22.65 24.61
C VAL A 19 16.46 23.56 23.70
N PHE A 20 16.12 23.61 22.40
CA PHE A 20 16.86 24.45 21.47
C PHE A 20 16.65 25.94 21.76
N ASN A 21 15.41 26.34 22.02
CA ASN A 21 15.03 27.73 22.28
C ASN A 21 13.78 27.82 23.18
N LEU A 22 13.90 28.41 24.37
CA LEU A 22 12.77 28.66 25.28
C LEU A 22 11.94 29.89 24.91
N ASP A 23 12.50 30.82 24.14
CA ASP A 23 11.93 32.15 24.00
C ASP A 23 10.80 32.25 22.97
N GLY A 24 10.70 31.27 22.07
CA GLY A 24 9.72 31.24 20.99
C GLY A 24 8.34 30.73 21.39
N MET A 25 7.33 31.05 20.57
CA MET A 25 5.92 30.63 20.75
C MET A 25 5.65 29.14 20.45
N GLY A 26 6.68 28.31 20.31
CA GLY A 26 6.55 26.92 19.87
C GLY A 26 5.87 25.99 20.90
N GLY A 27 5.15 24.98 20.40
CA GLY A 27 4.47 23.99 21.26
C GLY A 27 5.42 23.18 22.16
N THR A 28 6.64 22.88 21.68
CA THR A 28 7.67 22.22 22.50
C THR A 28 8.07 23.09 23.70
N SER A 29 8.42 24.37 23.46
CA SER A 29 8.78 25.31 24.53
C SER A 29 7.64 25.49 25.53
N ARG A 30 6.40 25.62 25.04
CA ARG A 30 5.19 25.69 25.88
C ARG A 30 5.04 24.46 26.77
N SER A 31 5.13 23.27 26.18
CA SER A 31 4.99 21.99 26.89
C SER A 31 6.08 21.83 27.95
N THR A 32 7.34 22.07 27.60
CA THR A 32 8.47 21.94 28.53
C THR A 32 8.37 22.93 29.69
N ILE A 33 8.03 24.20 29.43
CA ILE A 33 7.85 25.20 30.48
C ILE A 33 6.68 24.83 31.40
N THR A 34 5.55 24.40 30.83
CA THR A 34 4.38 23.96 31.61
C THR A 34 4.72 22.80 32.53
N GLN A 35 5.44 21.81 32.01
CA GLN A 35 5.93 20.66 32.77
C GLN A 35 6.90 21.08 33.88
N ALA A 36 7.88 21.94 33.56
CA ALA A 36 8.87 22.40 34.52
C ALA A 36 8.22 23.19 35.67
N ASN A 37 7.26 24.07 35.35
CA ASN A 37 6.52 24.82 36.35
C ASN A 37 5.71 23.89 37.26
N ALA A 38 5.05 22.85 36.72
CA ALA A 38 4.29 21.89 37.51
C ALA A 38 5.19 21.05 38.44
N LEU A 39 6.30 20.54 37.92
CA LEU A 39 7.30 19.82 38.73
C LEU A 39 7.88 20.70 39.84
N SER A 40 8.17 21.98 39.54
CA SER A 40 8.65 22.96 40.51
C SER A 40 7.66 23.20 41.65
N ARG A 41 6.37 23.44 41.31
CA ARG A 41 5.30 23.64 42.31
C ARG A 41 5.12 22.44 43.23
N ARG A 42 5.23 21.21 42.69
CA ARG A 42 5.15 19.97 43.48
C ARG A 42 6.35 19.78 44.41
N GLY A 43 7.52 20.33 44.05
CA GLY A 43 8.69 20.42 44.92
C GLY A 43 9.44 19.09 45.16
N ASN A 44 9.08 18.00 44.49
CA ASN A 44 9.71 16.69 44.67
C ASN A 44 11.02 16.53 43.88
N VAL A 45 11.23 17.34 42.83
CA VAL A 45 12.42 17.35 41.98
C VAL A 45 12.98 18.76 41.84
N ASP A 46 14.30 18.87 41.77
CA ASP A 46 14.98 20.13 41.50
C ASP A 46 15.05 20.33 39.97
N VAL A 47 14.28 21.29 39.45
CA VAL A 47 14.10 21.47 37.99
C VAL A 47 15.01 22.57 37.45
N ARG A 48 15.66 22.28 36.32
CA ARG A 48 16.48 23.23 35.56
C ARG A 48 16.08 23.23 34.09
N LEU A 49 15.94 24.42 33.50
CA LEU A 49 15.76 24.62 32.07
C LEU A 49 17.07 25.10 31.44
N VAL A 50 17.52 24.40 30.41
CA VAL A 50 18.74 24.73 29.64
C VAL A 50 18.34 25.01 28.20
N SER A 51 18.37 26.27 27.80
CA SER A 51 18.13 26.68 26.41
C SER A 51 19.46 26.74 25.65
N VAL A 52 19.55 26.08 24.49
CA VAL A 52 20.75 26.20 23.65
C VAL A 52 20.94 27.65 23.23
N THR A 53 19.87 28.31 22.76
CA THR A 53 19.92 29.69 22.29
C THR A 53 19.08 30.62 23.17
N ARG A 54 19.56 31.85 23.35
CA ARG A 54 18.75 33.01 23.72
C ARG A 54 18.44 33.80 22.46
N SER A 55 17.16 33.98 22.16
CA SER A 55 16.70 34.71 20.97
C SER A 55 15.86 35.94 21.31
N ALA A 56 15.40 36.08 22.56
CA ALA A 56 14.68 37.26 23.03
C ALA A 56 15.16 37.75 24.41
N ALA A 57 14.67 38.92 24.81
CA ALA A 57 14.96 39.47 26.14
C ALA A 57 14.33 38.64 27.26
N ALA A 58 13.12 38.14 27.05
CA ALA A 58 12.37 37.29 27.96
C ALA A 58 11.63 36.18 27.18
N PRO A 59 11.39 35.01 27.81
CA PRO A 59 10.58 33.97 27.20
C PRO A 59 9.14 34.39 26.95
N HIS A 60 8.53 33.88 25.88
CA HIS A 60 7.13 34.15 25.57
C HIS A 60 6.16 33.58 26.63
N TYR A 61 6.46 32.37 27.16
CA TYR A 61 5.68 31.74 28.21
C TYR A 61 6.30 32.00 29.59
N ALA A 62 5.47 32.26 30.60
CA ALA A 62 5.95 32.53 31.96
C ALA A 62 6.61 31.29 32.58
N ILE A 63 7.80 31.47 33.15
CA ILE A 63 8.55 30.45 33.88
C ILE A 63 8.44 30.75 35.38
N ASP A 64 8.17 29.73 36.18
CA ASP A 64 8.12 29.84 37.64
C ASP A 64 9.47 30.36 38.16
N PRO A 65 9.51 31.41 39.01
CA PRO A 65 10.76 31.97 39.53
C PRO A 65 11.66 30.98 40.28
N ALA A 66 11.11 29.87 40.78
CA ALA A 66 11.88 28.80 41.41
C ALA A 66 12.58 27.88 40.40
N VAL A 67 12.18 27.89 39.13
CA VAL A 67 12.83 27.12 38.06
C VAL A 67 14.06 27.88 37.58
N ARG A 68 15.23 27.24 37.67
CA ARG A 68 16.48 27.81 37.18
C ARG A 68 16.54 27.75 35.65
N VAL A 69 16.89 28.85 35.00
CA VAL A 69 17.07 28.94 33.54
C VAL A 69 18.52 29.27 33.21
N ASP A 70 19.13 28.52 32.31
CA ASP A 70 20.46 28.80 31.75
C ASP A 70 20.41 28.84 30.22
N TYR A 71 21.10 29.81 29.61
CA TYR A 71 21.27 29.92 28.16
C TYR A 71 22.71 29.57 27.80
N LEU A 72 22.91 28.63 26.85
CA LEU A 72 24.26 28.21 26.44
C LEU A 72 24.92 29.26 25.54
N VAL A 73 24.18 29.82 24.58
CA VAL A 73 24.63 30.93 23.72
C VAL A 73 23.58 32.02 23.57
N ASP A 74 24.06 33.26 23.38
CA ASP A 74 23.21 34.39 23.02
C ASP A 74 23.19 34.54 21.49
N ALA A 75 22.02 34.27 20.89
CA ALA A 75 21.82 34.29 19.44
C ALA A 75 21.16 35.61 18.97
N ARG A 76 21.07 36.63 19.83
CA ARG A 76 20.52 37.95 19.48
C ARG A 76 21.52 38.86 18.76
N GLY A 77 22.80 38.48 18.72
CA GLY A 77 23.87 39.22 18.06
C GLY A 77 24.32 38.59 16.74
N ASP A 78 25.14 39.33 15.99
CA ASP A 78 25.59 38.96 14.64
C ASP A 78 26.86 38.08 14.64
N ASP A 79 26.95 37.08 15.53
CA ASP A 79 28.11 36.19 15.56
C ASP A 79 28.22 35.40 14.25
N PRO A 80 29.32 35.52 13.48
CA PRO A 80 29.44 34.88 12.17
C PRO A 80 29.41 33.34 12.24
N ARG A 81 29.65 32.74 13.42
CA ARG A 81 29.51 31.30 13.63
C ARG A 81 28.07 30.82 13.53
N ALA A 82 27.08 31.70 13.72
CA ALA A 82 25.66 31.37 13.58
C ALA A 82 25.29 31.00 12.12
N ALA A 83 26.02 31.54 11.13
CA ALA A 83 25.80 31.26 9.71
C ALA A 83 26.57 30.01 9.21
N ARG A 84 27.43 29.42 10.03
CA ARG A 84 28.27 28.26 9.64
C ARG A 84 27.64 26.95 10.12
N PRO A 85 27.64 25.88 9.30
CA PRO A 85 27.04 24.60 9.68
C PRO A 85 27.64 24.01 10.96
N SER A 86 26.79 23.38 11.78
CA SER A 86 27.22 22.60 12.94
C SER A 86 28.03 21.36 12.52
N ARG A 87 29.04 21.03 13.33
CA ARG A 87 29.85 19.82 13.26
C ARG A 87 29.29 18.69 14.13
N LEU A 88 28.55 19.04 15.20
CA LEU A 88 27.94 18.06 16.11
C LEU A 88 26.58 17.56 15.61
N VAL A 89 25.81 18.44 14.96
CA VAL A 89 24.48 18.17 14.42
C VAL A 89 24.49 18.53 12.94
N PRO A 90 24.57 17.52 12.04
CA PRO A 90 24.52 17.77 10.61
C PRO A 90 23.24 18.50 10.19
N PRO A 91 23.27 19.38 9.18
CA PRO A 91 22.08 20.10 8.70
C PRO A 91 20.91 19.20 8.28
N ARG A 92 21.21 17.97 7.83
CA ARG A 92 20.20 16.95 7.49
C ARG A 92 19.45 16.41 8.72
N TRP A 93 19.99 16.55 9.93
CA TRP A 93 19.31 16.17 11.17
C TRP A 93 18.46 17.33 11.69
N ASP A 94 19.07 18.51 11.81
CA ASP A 94 18.38 19.75 12.20
C ASP A 94 19.21 20.97 11.75
N GLY A 95 18.70 21.70 10.74
CA GLY A 95 19.38 22.86 10.16
C GLY A 95 19.44 24.09 11.05
N GLN A 96 18.81 24.06 12.24
CA GLN A 96 18.88 25.18 13.21
C GLN A 96 20.23 25.23 13.94
N PHE A 97 21.00 24.12 13.94
CA PHE A 97 22.29 24.06 14.63
C PHE A 97 23.41 24.66 13.76
N SER A 98 24.31 25.37 14.40
CA SER A 98 25.44 26.08 13.81
C SER A 98 26.73 25.87 14.61
N GLU A 99 27.86 26.35 14.08
CA GLU A 99 29.14 26.39 14.81
C GLU A 99 29.01 27.17 16.14
N LEU A 100 28.11 28.17 16.20
CA LEU A 100 27.83 28.89 17.45
C LEU A 100 27.17 27.99 18.49
N THR A 101 26.13 27.24 18.10
CA THR A 101 25.43 26.35 19.03
C THR A 101 26.33 25.20 19.49
N ASP A 102 27.24 24.72 18.64
CA ASP A 102 28.23 23.70 19.03
C ASP A 102 29.13 24.17 20.16
N ALA A 103 29.61 25.43 20.07
CA ALA A 103 30.43 26.02 21.12
C ALA A 103 29.69 26.06 22.46
N GLY A 104 28.38 26.32 22.46
CA GLY A 104 27.54 26.28 23.66
C GLY A 104 27.27 24.85 24.17
N LEU A 105 26.99 23.91 23.27
CA LEU A 105 26.68 22.52 23.63
C LEU A 105 27.84 21.82 24.36
N THR A 106 29.09 22.23 24.14
CA THR A 106 30.22 21.69 24.90
C THR A 106 30.14 21.96 26.41
N ASP A 107 29.42 23.01 26.84
CA ASP A 107 29.20 23.27 28.26
C ASP A 107 28.39 22.13 28.93
N LEU A 108 27.63 21.32 28.18
CA LEU A 108 26.91 20.14 28.70
C LEU A 108 27.84 19.12 29.38
N ALA A 109 29.12 19.05 28.99
CA ALA A 109 30.11 18.17 29.63
C ALA A 109 30.36 18.51 31.11
N THR A 110 29.93 19.69 31.55
CA THR A 110 30.07 20.16 32.94
C THR A 110 28.72 20.21 33.70
N LEU A 111 27.63 19.76 33.06
CA LEU A 111 26.30 19.79 33.66
C LEU A 111 26.17 18.72 34.76
N ASP A 112 26.07 19.17 36.02
CA ASP A 112 25.93 18.31 37.19
C ASP A 112 24.44 18.15 37.59
N VAL A 113 23.78 17.17 36.97
CA VAL A 113 22.40 16.75 37.26
C VAL A 113 22.27 15.23 37.22
N ASP A 114 21.22 14.69 37.84
CA ASP A 114 21.00 13.23 37.90
C ASP A 114 20.39 12.71 36.58
N LEU A 115 19.55 13.53 35.91
CA LEU A 115 18.86 13.21 34.66
C LEU A 115 18.80 14.42 33.72
N VAL A 116 19.05 14.19 32.44
CA VAL A 116 18.81 15.15 31.36
C VAL A 116 17.64 14.69 30.50
N VAL A 117 16.64 15.56 30.33
CA VAL A 117 15.53 15.37 29.40
C VAL A 117 15.77 16.20 28.14
N THR A 118 15.84 15.55 26.98
CA THR A 118 16.02 16.22 25.68
C THR A 118 14.72 16.21 24.88
N VAL A 119 14.41 17.28 24.15
CA VAL A 119 13.11 17.43 23.46
C VAL A 119 13.16 17.29 21.93
N THR A 120 14.35 17.09 21.35
CA THR A 120 14.52 16.78 19.93
C THR A 120 15.58 15.69 19.73
N PRO A 121 15.48 14.88 18.66
CA PRO A 121 16.47 13.84 18.37
C PRO A 121 17.90 14.36 18.22
N ALA A 122 18.09 15.55 17.64
CA ALA A 122 19.40 16.19 17.53
C ALA A 122 20.01 16.52 18.90
N LEU A 123 19.20 17.04 19.83
CA LEU A 123 19.65 17.30 21.21
C LEU A 123 19.94 15.99 21.96
N MET A 124 19.14 14.95 21.74
CA MET A 124 19.41 13.62 22.28
C MET A 124 20.78 13.11 21.81
N ALA A 125 21.04 13.17 20.50
CA ALA A 125 22.31 12.73 19.94
C ALA A 125 23.49 13.54 20.50
N ALA A 126 23.36 14.87 20.63
CA ALA A 126 24.39 15.72 21.24
C ALA A 126 24.58 15.38 22.74
N ALA A 127 23.50 15.25 23.51
CA ALA A 127 23.54 14.93 24.93
C ALA A 127 24.23 13.59 25.21
N VAL A 128 23.87 12.53 24.46
CA VAL A 128 24.47 11.20 24.57
C VAL A 128 25.98 11.20 24.28
N GLN A 129 26.46 12.15 23.46
CA GLN A 129 27.87 12.28 23.12
C GLN A 129 28.68 13.15 24.09
N LEU A 130 28.05 14.16 24.69
CA LEU A 130 28.74 15.21 25.43
C LEU A 130 28.58 15.11 26.96
N LEU A 131 27.50 14.49 27.44
CA LEU A 131 27.24 14.40 28.88
C LEU A 131 28.23 13.45 29.58
N PRO A 132 28.52 13.69 30.88
CA PRO A 132 29.31 12.76 31.68
C PRO A 132 28.70 11.36 31.74
N ALA A 133 29.54 10.32 31.80
CA ALA A 133 29.11 8.91 31.78
C ALA A 133 28.12 8.51 32.91
N GLY A 134 28.06 9.29 34.00
CA GLY A 134 27.13 9.06 35.12
C GLY A 134 25.75 9.70 34.95
N THR A 135 25.57 10.58 33.97
CA THR A 135 24.31 11.32 33.76
C THR A 135 23.37 10.49 32.90
N ARG A 136 22.15 10.22 33.39
CA ARG A 136 21.12 9.53 32.61
C ARG A 136 20.52 10.49 31.58
N VAL A 137 20.17 9.96 30.41
CA VAL A 137 19.45 10.71 29.36
C VAL A 137 18.08 10.08 29.18
N LEU A 138 17.05 10.92 29.17
CA LEU A 138 15.71 10.59 28.71
C LEU A 138 15.40 11.49 27.52
N HIS A 139 14.83 10.93 26.46
CA HIS A 139 14.40 11.72 25.31
C HIS A 139 12.88 11.81 25.26
N GLN A 140 12.33 13.02 25.21
CA GLN A 140 10.91 13.26 24.97
C GLN A 140 10.72 13.73 23.53
N GLU A 141 10.05 12.91 22.71
CA GLU A 141 9.76 13.24 21.32
C GLU A 141 8.43 13.98 21.23
N HIS A 142 8.44 15.17 20.62
CA HIS A 142 7.27 16.04 20.50
C HIS A 142 6.66 16.08 19.09
N ARG A 143 7.34 15.55 18.07
CA ARG A 143 6.85 15.55 16.68
C ARG A 143 6.15 14.24 16.31
N SER A 144 5.24 14.32 15.35
CA SER A 144 4.71 13.13 14.69
C SER A 144 5.82 12.44 13.88
N SER A 145 6.00 11.13 14.07
CA SER A 145 7.01 10.35 13.35
C SER A 145 6.58 9.95 11.93
N ALA A 146 5.27 10.00 11.63
CA ALA A 146 4.68 9.41 10.43
C ALA A 146 5.06 10.11 9.10
N ASP A 147 5.42 11.40 9.12
CA ASP A 147 5.75 12.19 7.91
C ASP A 147 7.24 12.62 7.84
N ARG A 148 8.13 12.01 8.65
CA ARG A 148 9.55 12.40 8.65
C ARG A 148 10.29 11.77 7.48
N VAL A 149 10.49 12.55 6.42
CA VAL A 149 11.50 12.27 5.37
C VAL A 149 12.94 12.60 5.81
N GLY A 150 13.12 13.24 6.98
CA GLY A 150 14.42 13.64 7.54
C GLY A 150 14.44 13.77 9.07
N GLY A 151 15.64 13.69 9.66
CA GLY A 151 15.86 13.84 11.11
C GLY A 151 15.41 12.66 11.99
N MET A 152 15.02 11.52 11.41
CA MET A 152 14.79 10.26 12.14
C MET A 152 16.08 9.50 12.46
N GLU A 153 17.11 9.66 11.62
CA GLU A 153 18.42 9.02 11.81
C GLU A 153 18.97 9.19 13.24
N PRO A 154 19.00 10.40 13.84
CA PRO A 154 19.47 10.53 15.22
C PRO A 154 18.55 9.81 16.22
N LEU A 155 17.23 9.75 15.99
CA LEU A 155 16.32 9.02 16.85
C LEU A 155 16.63 7.52 16.82
N LEU A 156 16.69 6.92 15.62
CA LEU A 156 16.95 5.49 15.47
C LEU A 156 18.38 5.10 15.90
N ALA A 157 19.38 5.93 15.62
CA ALA A 157 20.78 5.62 15.94
C ALA A 157 21.15 5.82 17.41
N PHE A 158 20.51 6.76 18.12
CA PHE A 158 20.89 7.11 19.50
C PHE A 158 19.84 6.76 20.55
N ALA A 159 18.58 6.46 20.19
CA ALA A 159 17.58 5.98 21.15
C ALA A 159 18.04 4.73 21.93
N PRO A 160 18.71 3.72 21.33
CA PRO A 160 19.24 2.58 22.09
C PRO A 160 20.23 2.94 23.20
N ARG A 161 20.76 4.17 23.22
CA ARG A 161 21.75 4.66 24.19
C ARG A 161 21.15 5.53 25.29
N VAL A 162 19.85 5.82 25.25
CA VAL A 162 19.17 6.57 26.31
C VAL A 162 18.51 5.60 27.30
N ALA A 163 18.21 6.10 28.50
CA ALA A 163 17.55 5.28 29.52
C ALA A 163 16.07 5.04 29.22
N ALA A 164 15.40 6.03 28.62
CA ALA A 164 14.03 5.92 28.15
C ALA A 164 13.74 6.92 27.03
N VAL A 165 12.76 6.60 26.19
CA VAL A 165 12.16 7.52 25.23
C VAL A 165 10.68 7.69 25.57
N ALA A 166 10.28 8.93 25.82
CA ALA A 166 8.91 9.33 26.05
C ALA A 166 8.26 9.80 24.73
N LEU A 167 7.15 9.17 24.38
CA LEU A 167 6.37 9.43 23.18
C LEU A 167 5.01 9.98 23.59
N LEU A 168 4.44 10.87 22.79
CA LEU A 168 3.15 11.49 23.12
C LEU A 168 1.97 10.52 23.02
N THR A 169 2.11 9.44 22.25
CA THR A 169 1.02 8.55 21.85
C THR A 169 1.46 7.08 21.91
N ARG A 170 0.55 6.18 22.28
CA ARG A 170 0.75 4.72 22.21
C ARG A 170 1.10 4.26 20.80
N SER A 171 0.46 4.85 19.80
CA SER A 171 0.67 4.50 18.40
C SER A 171 2.11 4.78 17.96
N THR A 172 2.69 5.92 18.35
CA THR A 172 4.10 6.24 18.07
C THR A 172 5.06 5.36 18.88
N ALA A 173 4.72 5.00 20.13
CA ALA A 173 5.54 4.11 20.95
C ALA A 173 5.59 2.69 20.35
N ALA A 174 4.46 2.13 19.95
CA ALA A 174 4.39 0.83 19.29
C ALA A 174 5.20 0.81 17.99
N TRP A 175 5.09 1.87 17.17
CA TRP A 175 5.89 2.01 15.96
C TRP A 175 7.39 2.09 16.25
N LEU A 176 7.84 2.94 17.18
CA LEU A 176 9.27 3.07 17.47
C LEU A 176 9.84 1.76 18.05
N GLY A 177 9.08 1.06 18.89
CA GLY A 177 9.47 -0.25 19.41
C GLY A 177 9.66 -1.28 18.30
N ALA A 178 8.80 -1.26 17.28
CA ALA A 178 8.93 -2.11 16.11
C ALA A 178 10.20 -1.83 15.30
N GLU A 179 10.49 -0.54 15.07
CA GLU A 179 11.67 -0.13 14.29
C GLU A 179 12.99 -0.47 15.01
N LEU A 180 13.02 -0.34 16.34
CA LEU A 180 14.23 -0.62 17.14
C LEU A 180 14.38 -2.10 17.54
N GLY A 181 13.30 -2.88 17.53
CA GLY A 181 13.30 -4.29 17.90
C GLY A 181 13.91 -4.53 19.29
N THR A 182 14.85 -5.47 19.39
CA THR A 182 15.52 -5.82 20.66
C THR A 182 16.45 -4.73 21.20
N THR A 183 16.74 -3.69 20.40
CA THR A 183 17.56 -2.53 20.82
C THR A 183 16.72 -1.38 21.35
N ALA A 184 15.39 -1.51 21.39
CA ALA A 184 14.50 -0.49 21.91
C ALA A 184 14.82 -0.21 23.40
N PRO A 185 15.03 1.07 23.78
CA PRO A 185 15.09 1.45 25.18
C PRO A 185 13.71 1.33 25.82
N GLU A 186 13.59 1.66 27.11
CA GLU A 186 12.28 1.80 27.74
C GLU A 186 11.44 2.85 26.99
N LEU A 187 10.28 2.46 26.46
CA LEU A 187 9.35 3.36 25.79
C LEU A 187 8.21 3.71 26.74
N VAL A 188 8.01 5.00 27.01
CA VAL A 188 6.92 5.49 27.86
C VAL A 188 5.98 6.39 27.07
N VAL A 189 4.68 6.28 27.33
CA VAL A 189 3.67 7.15 26.72
C VAL A 189 3.37 8.28 27.70
N MET A 190 3.61 9.51 27.27
CA MET A 190 3.54 10.68 28.12
C MET A 190 2.97 11.88 27.35
N PRO A 191 1.66 12.16 27.50
CA PRO A 191 1.01 13.30 26.85
C PRO A 191 1.63 14.64 27.25
N ASN A 192 1.40 15.67 26.42
CA ASN A 192 1.78 17.03 26.80
C ASN A 192 0.90 17.50 27.98
N PRO A 193 1.45 18.20 28.99
CA PRO A 193 0.67 18.78 30.07
C PRO A 193 -0.10 20.03 29.63
N LEU A 194 -1.28 20.23 30.21
CA LEU A 194 -2.12 21.40 30.06
C LEU A 194 -2.04 22.26 31.34
N PRO A 195 -1.79 23.59 31.24
CA PRO A 195 -1.64 24.45 32.41
C PRO A 195 -2.87 24.44 33.33
N VAL A 196 -2.62 24.44 34.64
CA VAL A 196 -3.64 24.60 35.69
C VAL A 196 -4.03 26.07 35.77
N THR A 197 -4.89 26.53 34.87
CA THR A 197 -5.58 27.82 35.03
C THR A 197 -7.08 27.58 34.92
N GLU A 198 -7.86 28.24 35.78
CA GLU A 198 -9.31 28.37 35.56
C GLU A 198 -9.49 29.15 34.26
N GLN A 199 -9.73 28.44 33.16
CA GLN A 199 -10.05 29.05 31.89
C GLN A 199 -11.55 29.33 31.82
N PRO A 200 -11.98 30.44 31.21
CA PRO A 200 -13.40 30.68 30.97
C PRO A 200 -13.98 29.55 30.14
N ARG A 201 -15.14 29.03 30.55
CA ARG A 201 -15.80 27.92 29.86
C ARG A 201 -16.64 28.45 28.70
N SER A 202 -16.70 27.67 27.64
CA SER A 202 -17.65 27.94 26.57
C SER A 202 -19.08 27.65 27.02
N THR A 203 -20.00 28.48 26.54
CA THR A 203 -21.45 28.20 26.65
C THR A 203 -21.95 27.27 25.55
N LEU A 204 -21.14 27.02 24.52
CA LEU A 204 -21.48 26.24 23.30
C LEU A 204 -22.67 26.79 22.50
N ARG A 205 -23.11 28.02 22.82
CA ARG A 205 -24.24 28.70 22.17
C ARG A 205 -23.82 29.65 21.06
N SER A 206 -22.52 29.92 20.93
CA SER A 206 -22.00 30.71 19.82
C SER A 206 -22.13 29.92 18.51
N GLY A 207 -22.28 30.63 17.38
CA GLY A 207 -22.16 30.04 16.05
C GLY A 207 -20.72 29.97 15.56
N THR A 208 -19.72 29.79 16.45
CA THR A 208 -18.30 29.96 16.06
C THR A 208 -17.58 28.61 15.99
N ILE A 209 -17.07 28.28 14.81
CA ILE A 209 -16.08 27.22 14.60
C ILE A 209 -14.70 27.85 14.69
N VAL A 210 -13.84 27.36 15.59
CA VAL A 210 -12.47 27.88 15.78
C VAL A 210 -11.45 26.82 15.40
N ALA A 211 -10.46 27.22 14.60
CA ALA A 211 -9.25 26.48 14.34
C ALA A 211 -8.03 27.35 14.66
N ALA A 212 -6.95 26.76 15.15
CA ALA A 212 -5.75 27.51 15.55
C ALA A 212 -4.46 26.80 15.13
N GLY A 213 -3.50 27.56 14.59
CA GLY A 213 -2.18 27.05 14.25
C GLY A 213 -1.47 27.82 13.12
N ARG A 214 -0.26 27.39 12.78
CA ARG A 214 0.50 27.95 11.65
C ARG A 214 -0.23 27.69 10.33
N ILE A 215 -0.38 28.71 9.49
CA ILE A 215 -1.06 28.61 8.19
C ILE A 215 -0.07 28.08 7.13
N VAL A 216 0.21 26.78 7.21
CA VAL A 216 1.18 26.03 6.39
C VAL A 216 0.53 24.78 5.78
N PRO A 217 1.12 24.16 4.72
CA PRO A 217 0.52 23.01 4.04
C PRO A 217 0.14 21.85 4.97
N GLU A 218 0.94 21.59 6.00
CA GLU A 218 0.70 20.52 7.00
C GLU A 218 -0.64 20.67 7.74
N LYS A 219 -1.11 21.90 8.01
CA LYS A 219 -2.37 22.15 8.74
C LYS A 219 -3.63 22.07 7.87
N GLN A 220 -3.44 22.08 6.54
CA GLN A 220 -4.48 21.98 5.51
C GLN A 220 -5.75 22.82 5.79
N PHE A 221 -5.62 24.06 6.27
CA PHE A 221 -6.79 24.92 6.53
C PHE A 221 -7.68 25.14 5.31
N ILE A 222 -7.16 24.98 4.09
CA ILE A 222 -7.97 24.97 2.86
C ILE A 222 -8.98 23.82 2.82
N HIS A 223 -8.67 22.67 3.44
CA HIS A 223 -9.64 21.59 3.61
C HIS A 223 -10.77 21.99 4.56
N LEU A 224 -10.44 22.62 5.70
CA LEU A 224 -11.45 23.12 6.64
C LEU A 224 -12.36 24.16 5.99
N LEU A 225 -11.79 25.10 5.23
CA LEU A 225 -12.55 26.10 4.50
C LEU A 225 -13.50 25.47 3.47
N ARG A 226 -13.04 24.49 2.68
CA ARG A 226 -13.89 23.74 1.73
C ARG A 226 -14.94 22.86 2.42
N ALA A 227 -14.66 22.38 3.63
CA ALA A 227 -15.64 21.64 4.42
C ALA A 227 -16.74 22.58 4.91
N PHE A 228 -16.38 23.76 5.42
CA PHE A 228 -17.33 24.79 5.83
C PHE A 228 -18.16 25.30 4.65
N GLU A 229 -17.55 25.52 3.48
CA GLU A 229 -18.23 25.90 2.24
C GLU A 229 -19.41 24.98 1.91
N GLN A 230 -19.22 23.66 2.00
CA GLN A 230 -20.24 22.66 1.67
C GLN A 230 -21.49 22.72 2.56
N VAL A 231 -21.39 23.31 3.76
CA VAL A 231 -22.47 23.35 4.76
C VAL A 231 -22.86 24.77 5.16
N ALA A 232 -22.23 25.79 4.57
CA ALA A 232 -22.42 27.17 4.96
C ALA A 232 -23.87 27.64 4.76
N ALA A 233 -24.53 27.17 3.69
CA ALA A 233 -25.92 27.51 3.39
C ALA A 233 -26.90 26.99 4.47
N ASP A 234 -26.65 25.80 5.01
CA ASP A 234 -27.46 25.17 6.06
C ASP A 234 -27.16 25.72 7.46
N LEU A 235 -26.06 26.46 7.59
CA LEU A 235 -25.58 27.04 8.84
C LEU A 235 -25.49 28.57 8.77
N PRO A 236 -26.54 29.33 8.40
CA PRO A 236 -26.42 30.75 8.07
C PRO A 236 -25.81 31.63 9.17
N ASP A 237 -26.06 31.30 10.43
CA ASP A 237 -25.58 32.05 11.61
C ASP A 237 -24.18 31.63 12.09
N TRP A 238 -23.54 30.67 11.40
CA TRP A 238 -22.24 30.15 11.78
C TRP A 238 -21.09 30.86 11.07
N ARG A 239 -19.96 31.00 11.77
CA ARG A 239 -18.71 31.61 11.28
C ARG A 239 -17.53 30.69 11.53
N LEU A 240 -16.53 30.77 10.65
CA LEU A 240 -15.25 30.08 10.76
C LEU A 240 -14.15 31.07 11.12
N ARG A 241 -13.56 30.91 12.30
CA ARG A 241 -12.39 31.67 12.78
C ARG A 241 -11.13 30.80 12.69
N ILE A 242 -10.12 31.25 11.94
CA ILE A 242 -8.81 30.59 11.84
C ILE A 242 -7.73 31.49 12.45
N LEU A 243 -7.25 31.11 13.62
CA LEU A 243 -6.28 31.86 14.43
C LEU A 243 -4.86 31.40 14.12
N GLY A 244 -3.97 32.35 13.87
CA GLY A 244 -2.58 32.12 13.48
C GLY A 244 -2.18 32.82 12.19
N ASP A 245 -0.94 32.62 11.78
CA ASP A 245 -0.37 33.26 10.59
C ASP A 245 0.50 32.27 9.80
N GLY A 246 0.81 32.61 8.56
CA GLY A 246 1.64 31.79 7.68
C GLY A 246 1.48 32.11 6.19
N PRO A 247 2.35 31.52 5.36
CA PRO A 247 2.44 31.84 3.94
C PRO A 247 1.14 31.58 3.15
N LEU A 248 0.28 30.67 3.60
CA LEU A 248 -0.98 30.35 2.89
C LEU A 248 -2.15 31.26 3.28
N ARG A 249 -1.95 32.27 4.15
CA ARG A 249 -3.05 33.15 4.63
C ARG A 249 -3.74 33.88 3.47
N GLY A 250 -2.98 34.39 2.51
CA GLY A 250 -3.53 35.10 1.35
C GLY A 250 -4.40 34.20 0.47
N GLU A 251 -4.01 32.94 0.29
CA GLU A 251 -4.77 31.95 -0.48
C GLU A 251 -6.13 31.65 0.17
N LEU A 252 -6.17 31.49 1.50
CA LEU A 252 -7.41 31.25 2.23
C LEU A 252 -8.40 32.42 2.11
N LEU A 253 -7.92 33.66 2.24
CA LEU A 253 -8.76 34.85 2.08
C LEU A 253 -9.30 34.99 0.65
N ALA A 254 -8.45 34.76 -0.36
CA ALA A 254 -8.86 34.80 -1.75
C ALA A 254 -9.92 33.72 -2.05
N HIS A 255 -9.77 32.52 -1.48
CA HIS A 255 -10.75 31.44 -1.63
C HIS A 255 -12.08 31.78 -0.95
N ALA A 256 -12.06 32.27 0.30
CA ALA A 256 -13.26 32.69 1.01
C ALA A 256 -14.03 33.79 0.26
N ALA A 257 -13.32 34.78 -0.30
CA ALA A 257 -13.92 35.83 -1.11
C ALA A 257 -14.55 35.27 -2.40
N LYS A 258 -13.85 34.38 -3.10
CA LYS A 258 -14.35 33.74 -4.33
C LYS A 258 -15.66 32.98 -4.09
N MET A 259 -15.82 32.36 -2.93
CA MET A 259 -17.00 31.58 -2.55
C MET A 259 -18.11 32.41 -1.87
N GLY A 260 -17.94 33.75 -1.76
CA GLY A 260 -18.93 34.61 -1.10
C GLY A 260 -19.02 34.43 0.42
N LEU A 261 -17.96 33.90 1.04
CA LEU A 261 -17.89 33.62 2.49
C LEU A 261 -16.99 34.61 3.24
N ALA A 262 -16.62 35.74 2.61
CA ALA A 262 -15.71 36.74 3.20
C ALA A 262 -16.21 37.29 4.54
N ASP A 263 -17.53 37.47 4.70
CA ASP A 263 -18.14 37.98 5.94
C ASP A 263 -18.29 36.90 7.02
N ARG A 264 -17.98 35.63 6.70
CA ARG A 264 -18.18 34.47 7.58
C ARG A 264 -16.89 33.71 7.90
N VAL A 265 -15.79 34.08 7.26
CA VAL A 265 -14.47 33.45 7.43
C VAL A 265 -13.47 34.50 7.91
N GLU A 266 -13.06 34.38 9.17
CA GLU A 266 -12.22 35.36 9.86
C GLU A 266 -10.80 34.80 10.09
N LEU A 267 -9.79 35.55 9.63
CA LEU A 267 -8.37 35.24 9.82
C LEU A 267 -7.68 36.40 10.56
N PRO A 268 -7.93 36.57 11.87
CA PRO A 268 -7.43 37.73 12.64
C PRO A 268 -5.91 37.75 12.83
N GLY A 269 -5.20 36.68 12.45
CA GLY A 269 -3.77 36.53 12.67
C GLY A 269 -3.48 35.78 13.98
N ALA A 270 -2.24 35.86 14.46
CA ALA A 270 -1.85 35.28 15.74
C ALA A 270 -2.44 36.09 16.91
N VAL A 271 -3.06 35.40 17.87
CA VAL A 271 -3.58 35.99 19.10
C VAL A 271 -2.67 35.67 20.30
N PRO A 272 -2.51 36.59 21.26
CA PRO A 272 -1.64 36.37 22.42
C PRO A 272 -2.26 35.46 23.49
N ASP A 273 -3.59 35.39 23.56
CA ASP A 273 -4.33 34.55 24.51
C ASP A 273 -5.47 33.82 23.79
N MET A 274 -5.47 32.50 23.92
CA MET A 274 -6.46 31.61 23.31
C MET A 274 -7.67 31.36 24.21
N ALA A 275 -7.58 31.63 25.52
CA ALA A 275 -8.66 31.30 26.45
C ALA A 275 -9.98 32.03 26.14
N PRO A 276 -10.00 33.33 25.77
CA PRO A 276 -11.23 34.00 25.35
C PRO A 276 -11.81 33.44 24.05
N GLU A 277 -10.94 33.05 23.11
CA GLU A 277 -11.35 32.48 21.82
C GLU A 277 -12.03 31.12 22.01
N TRP A 278 -11.52 30.28 22.91
CA TRP A 278 -12.18 29.02 23.26
C TRP A 278 -13.49 29.22 24.04
N ALA A 279 -13.58 30.25 24.87
CA ALA A 279 -14.81 30.58 25.58
C ALA A 279 -15.94 31.05 24.64
N ASP A 280 -15.61 31.65 23.49
CA ASP A 280 -16.57 31.98 22.43
C ASP A 280 -16.69 30.89 21.35
N ALA A 281 -15.95 29.78 21.43
CA ALA A 281 -16.04 28.70 20.45
C ALA A 281 -17.16 27.72 20.77
N ALA A 282 -17.85 27.23 19.75
CA ALA A 282 -18.79 26.11 19.88
C ALA A 282 -18.22 24.80 19.34
N ILE A 283 -17.26 24.88 18.41
CA ILE A 283 -16.56 23.74 17.82
C ILE A 283 -15.09 24.06 17.65
N CYS A 284 -14.20 23.15 18.06
CA CYS A 284 -12.78 23.19 17.70
C CYS A 284 -12.56 22.31 16.46
N ALA A 285 -11.98 22.86 15.39
CA ALA A 285 -11.76 22.13 14.14
C ALA A 285 -10.27 21.92 13.85
N LEU A 286 -9.89 20.68 13.54
CA LEU A 286 -8.53 20.31 13.10
C LEU A 286 -8.56 19.61 11.74
N SER A 287 -7.85 20.18 10.77
CA SER A 287 -7.72 19.65 9.41
C SER A 287 -6.30 19.20 9.07
N SER A 288 -5.45 19.01 10.06
CA SER A 288 -4.04 18.71 9.85
C SER A 288 -3.81 17.36 9.16
N LYS A 289 -2.83 17.32 8.26
CA LYS A 289 -2.34 16.08 7.65
C LYS A 289 -1.71 15.17 8.70
N THR A 290 -0.94 15.77 9.61
CA THR A 290 -0.25 15.09 10.72
C THR A 290 -0.27 15.94 11.98
N GLU A 291 -0.31 15.27 13.13
CA GLU A 291 -0.17 15.91 14.45
C GLU A 291 0.69 15.02 15.35
N GLY A 292 1.48 15.63 16.23
CA GLY A 292 2.11 14.89 17.33
C GLY A 292 1.08 14.65 18.44
N PHE A 293 0.67 15.74 19.09
CA PHE A 293 -0.39 15.77 20.08
C PHE A 293 -0.92 17.21 20.19
N PRO A 294 -2.06 17.54 19.56
CA PRO A 294 -2.44 18.93 19.30
C PRO A 294 -2.84 19.67 20.59
N LEU A 295 -1.94 20.53 21.09
CA LEU A 295 -2.17 21.35 22.29
C LEU A 295 -3.42 22.23 22.18
N VAL A 296 -3.67 22.80 20.99
CA VAL A 296 -4.85 23.63 20.71
C VAL A 296 -6.16 22.88 20.96
N ALA A 297 -6.23 21.58 20.68
CA ALA A 297 -7.41 20.79 20.96
C ALA A 297 -7.54 20.45 22.45
N GLN A 298 -6.43 20.22 23.17
CA GLN A 298 -6.48 20.07 24.64
C GLN A 298 -7.03 21.33 25.32
N GLU A 299 -6.59 22.50 24.86
CA GLU A 299 -7.09 23.80 25.35
C GLU A 299 -8.59 23.93 25.11
N ALA A 300 -9.04 23.68 23.88
CA ALA A 300 -10.46 23.71 23.54
C ALA A 300 -11.28 22.75 24.41
N MET A 301 -10.82 21.50 24.57
CA MET A 301 -11.47 20.51 25.42
C MET A 301 -11.55 20.97 26.88
N SER A 302 -10.54 21.66 27.40
CA SER A 302 -10.55 22.22 28.76
C SER A 302 -11.52 23.38 28.96
N ALA A 303 -11.85 24.11 27.89
CA ALA A 303 -12.93 25.09 27.88
C ALA A 303 -14.32 24.44 27.68
N GLY A 304 -14.40 23.11 27.54
CA GLY A 304 -15.63 22.36 27.28
C GLY A 304 -16.07 22.37 25.82
N VAL A 305 -15.17 22.68 24.89
CA VAL A 305 -15.46 22.74 23.45
C VAL A 305 -15.19 21.37 22.81
N PRO A 306 -16.17 20.78 22.09
CA PRO A 306 -15.96 19.53 21.38
C PRO A 306 -15.02 19.70 20.18
N VAL A 307 -14.26 18.64 19.88
CA VAL A 307 -13.28 18.64 18.78
C VAL A 307 -13.80 17.88 17.58
N VAL A 308 -13.75 18.48 16.39
CA VAL A 308 -13.94 17.82 15.11
C VAL A 308 -12.60 17.77 14.39
N SER A 309 -12.06 16.58 14.14
CA SER A 309 -10.70 16.42 13.63
C SER A 309 -10.58 15.33 12.57
N TYR A 310 -9.65 15.50 11.62
CA TYR A 310 -9.10 14.34 10.92
C TYR A 310 -8.48 13.35 11.90
N ASP A 311 -8.69 12.06 11.64
CA ASP A 311 -8.02 10.92 12.27
C ASP A 311 -6.63 10.71 11.64
N CYS A 312 -5.77 11.72 11.78
CA CYS A 312 -4.40 11.60 11.30
C CYS A 312 -3.61 10.56 12.13
N PRO A 313 -2.47 10.05 11.62
CA PRO A 313 -1.78 8.89 12.15
C PRO A 313 -1.56 8.89 13.67
N SER A 314 -1.13 10.01 14.22
CA SER A 314 -0.87 10.20 15.64
C SER A 314 -1.56 11.48 16.14
N GLY A 315 -1.91 11.52 17.43
CA GLY A 315 -2.39 12.74 18.10
C GLY A 315 -3.90 12.76 18.33
N PRO A 316 -4.73 13.13 17.33
CA PRO A 316 -6.17 13.31 17.51
C PRO A 316 -6.88 12.08 18.04
N ARG A 317 -6.56 10.87 17.57
CA ARG A 317 -7.18 9.63 18.07
C ARG A 317 -6.95 9.37 19.55
N GLU A 318 -5.78 9.73 20.05
CA GLU A 318 -5.47 9.51 21.47
C GLU A 318 -6.00 10.65 22.36
N LEU A 319 -6.32 11.78 21.75
CA LEU A 319 -6.89 12.95 22.40
C LEU A 319 -8.42 12.90 22.45
N VAL A 320 -9.05 12.58 21.32
CA VAL A 320 -10.50 12.65 21.08
C VAL A 320 -11.08 11.25 21.03
N GLU A 321 -12.04 10.99 21.90
CA GLU A 321 -12.87 9.79 21.88
C GLU A 321 -14.10 10.06 21.01
N HIS A 322 -14.17 9.37 19.86
CA HIS A 322 -15.22 9.56 18.85
C HIS A 322 -16.62 9.33 19.45
N GLY A 323 -17.52 10.30 19.25
CA GLY A 323 -18.89 10.26 19.77
C GLY A 323 -19.03 10.60 21.26
N VAL A 324 -17.91 10.78 21.99
CA VAL A 324 -17.90 11.10 23.43
C VAL A 324 -17.34 12.49 23.71
N SER A 325 -16.16 12.82 23.18
CA SER A 325 -15.50 14.13 23.37
C SER A 325 -15.31 14.91 22.08
N GLY A 326 -15.71 14.32 20.95
CA GLY A 326 -15.60 14.94 19.64
C GLY A 326 -15.94 13.95 18.53
N LEU A 327 -15.72 14.36 17.28
CA LEU A 327 -15.89 13.54 16.09
C LEU A 327 -14.57 13.44 15.32
N LEU A 328 -14.12 12.20 15.12
CA LEU A 328 -13.01 11.86 14.24
C LEU A 328 -13.52 11.50 12.84
N VAL A 329 -12.96 12.14 11.82
CA VAL A 329 -13.29 11.93 10.42
C VAL A 329 -12.07 11.42 9.66
N GLY A 330 -12.27 10.66 8.59
CA GLY A 330 -11.14 10.06 7.89
C GLY A 330 -10.20 11.11 7.28
N THR A 331 -8.89 10.85 7.33
CA THR A 331 -7.85 11.79 6.90
C THR A 331 -8.10 12.30 5.48
N GLY A 332 -8.07 13.62 5.30
CA GLY A 332 -8.23 14.26 3.99
C GLY A 332 -9.67 14.33 3.47
N SER A 333 -10.65 13.72 4.16
CA SER A 333 -12.05 13.75 3.73
C SER A 333 -12.71 15.08 4.06
N LYS A 334 -12.75 15.96 3.05
CA LYS A 334 -13.43 17.26 3.15
C LYS A 334 -14.94 17.10 3.40
N ALA A 335 -15.57 16.09 2.80
CA ALA A 335 -16.99 15.81 2.99
C ALA A 335 -17.27 15.24 4.39
N GLY A 336 -16.43 14.33 4.89
CA GLY A 336 -16.53 13.83 6.26
C GLY A 336 -16.37 14.95 7.29
N LEU A 337 -15.40 15.86 7.06
CA LEU A 337 -15.23 17.06 7.89
C LEU A 337 -16.45 17.97 7.83
N ALA A 338 -17.03 18.20 6.64
CA ALA A 338 -18.24 19.00 6.46
C ALA A 338 -19.43 18.41 7.21
N ALA A 339 -19.69 17.11 7.03
CA ALA A 339 -20.77 16.38 7.69
C ALA A 339 -20.65 16.42 9.22
N ALA A 340 -19.43 16.23 9.75
CA ALA A 340 -19.19 16.29 11.20
C ALA A 340 -19.38 17.70 11.77
N LEU A 341 -18.90 18.75 11.08
CA LEU A 341 -19.15 20.14 11.46
C LEU A 341 -20.65 20.44 11.49
N HIS A 342 -21.38 20.04 10.44
CA HIS A 342 -22.82 20.24 10.35
C HIS A 342 -23.59 19.51 11.44
N ALA A 343 -23.26 18.24 11.71
CA ALA A 343 -23.90 17.45 12.76
C ALA A 343 -23.78 18.12 14.13
N VAL A 344 -22.56 18.54 14.51
CA VAL A 344 -22.33 19.23 15.79
C VAL A 344 -22.96 20.63 15.82
N ALA A 345 -23.01 21.33 14.68
CA ALA A 345 -23.59 22.66 14.59
C ALA A 345 -25.13 22.67 14.70
N ARG A 346 -25.81 21.65 14.16
CA ARG A 346 -27.29 21.60 14.13
C ARG A 346 -27.92 20.90 15.33
N ASP A 347 -27.19 19.98 15.96
CA ASP A 347 -27.66 19.21 17.11
C ASP A 347 -27.04 19.75 18.40
N ASP A 348 -27.80 20.59 19.10
CA ASP A 348 -27.39 21.21 20.36
C ASP A 348 -27.13 20.16 21.45
N ASP A 349 -27.94 19.10 21.52
CA ASP A 349 -27.80 18.04 22.52
C ASP A 349 -26.52 17.23 22.28
N LEU A 350 -26.24 16.90 21.01
CA LEU A 350 -24.97 16.30 20.62
C LEU A 350 -23.80 17.22 20.99
N ARG A 351 -23.85 18.50 20.63
CA ARG A 351 -22.77 19.46 20.91
C ARG A 351 -22.50 19.61 22.40
N ILE A 352 -23.54 19.74 23.22
CA ILE A 352 -23.45 19.86 24.68
C ILE A 352 -22.86 18.57 25.27
N ARG A 353 -23.35 17.40 24.85
CA ARG A 353 -22.85 16.10 25.31
C ARG A 353 -21.37 15.92 24.97
N LEU A 354 -20.98 16.20 23.71
CA LEU A 354 -19.59 16.11 23.27
C LEU A 354 -18.69 17.10 24.04
N GLY A 355 -19.17 18.33 24.28
CA GLY A 355 -18.43 19.33 25.06
C GLY A 355 -18.24 18.92 26.52
N ALA A 356 -19.24 18.32 27.15
CA ALA A 356 -19.13 17.76 28.50
C ALA A 356 -18.11 16.60 28.54
N GLY A 357 -18.15 15.71 27.55
CA GLY A 357 -17.15 14.64 27.40
C GLY A 357 -15.74 15.17 27.16
N ALA A 358 -15.59 16.22 26.34
CA ALA A 358 -14.34 16.91 26.10
C ALA A 358 -13.75 17.48 27.41
N LEU A 359 -14.58 18.15 28.21
CA LEU A 359 -14.18 18.68 29.52
C LEU A 359 -13.78 17.58 30.51
N ALA A 360 -14.49 16.46 30.51
CA ALA A 360 -14.15 15.33 31.37
C ALA A 360 -12.81 14.70 30.94
N ALA A 361 -12.62 14.49 29.63
CA ALA A 361 -11.43 13.90 29.05
C ALA A 361 -10.18 14.79 29.21
N SER A 362 -10.32 16.13 29.21
CA SER A 362 -9.19 17.04 29.34
C SER A 362 -8.46 16.95 30.68
N ARG A 363 -9.16 16.54 31.75
CA ARG A 363 -8.61 16.43 33.12
C ARG A 363 -7.42 15.49 33.22
N ARG A 364 -7.31 14.50 32.34
CA ARG A 364 -6.17 13.57 32.32
C ARG A 364 -4.86 14.22 31.89
N TYR A 365 -4.92 15.41 31.30
CA TYR A 365 -3.77 16.19 30.84
C TYR A 365 -3.39 17.32 31.80
N ASP A 366 -4.07 17.44 32.94
CA ASP A 366 -3.72 18.38 33.98
C ASP A 366 -2.22 18.33 34.29
N ALA A 367 -1.57 19.50 34.32
CA ALA A 367 -0.12 19.57 34.41
C ALA A 367 0.43 18.93 35.70
N ASP A 368 -0.29 19.00 36.82
CA ASP A 368 0.16 18.40 38.08
C ASP A 368 -0.02 16.88 38.06
N THR A 369 -1.06 16.39 37.38
CA THR A 369 -1.28 14.96 37.10
C THR A 369 -0.16 14.39 36.23
N ILE A 370 0.18 15.06 35.12
CA ILE A 370 1.28 14.64 34.23
C ILE A 370 2.63 14.75 34.94
N ALA A 371 2.86 15.79 35.75
CA ALA A 371 4.08 15.93 36.53
C ALA A 371 4.28 14.78 37.54
N ALA A 372 3.21 14.32 38.19
CA ALA A 372 3.27 13.14 39.08
C ALA A 372 3.67 11.85 38.33
N GLN A 373 3.19 11.68 37.10
CA GLN A 373 3.60 10.55 36.26
C GLN A 373 5.08 10.65 35.88
N TRP A 374 5.56 11.86 35.53
CA TRP A 374 6.98 12.11 35.26
C TRP A 374 7.87 11.84 36.46
N GLU A 375 7.49 12.24 37.67
CA GLU A 375 8.24 11.93 38.90
C GLU A 375 8.46 10.42 39.06
N THR A 376 7.44 9.62 38.74
CA THR A 376 7.53 8.15 38.78
C THR A 376 8.52 7.62 37.73
N VAL A 377 8.48 8.15 36.50
CA VAL A 377 9.41 7.77 35.44
C VAL A 377 10.84 8.18 35.81
N PHE A 378 11.05 9.39 36.32
CA PHE A 378 12.37 9.87 36.73
C PHE A 378 12.96 9.02 37.85
N ALA A 379 12.17 8.69 38.88
CA ALA A 379 12.60 7.82 39.97
C ALA A 379 12.98 6.43 39.47
N ARG A 380 12.19 5.84 38.55
CA ARG A 380 12.48 4.53 37.93
C ARG A 380 13.77 4.56 37.11
N VAL A 381 13.90 5.51 36.18
CA VAL A 381 15.05 5.65 35.29
C VAL A 381 16.36 5.90 36.06
N CYS A 382 16.28 6.61 37.19
CA CYS A 382 17.42 6.87 38.08
C CYS A 382 17.64 5.78 39.15
N GLY A 383 16.83 4.71 39.19
CA GLY A 383 17.03 3.58 40.12
C GLY A 383 16.67 3.85 41.58
N ARG A 384 15.71 4.74 41.88
CA ARG A 384 15.32 5.17 43.24
C ARG A 384 13.90 4.72 43.69
N GLY A 385 13.30 3.70 43.05
CA GLY A 385 11.93 3.24 43.38
C GLY A 385 11.85 1.89 44.10
N ALA A 386 11.00 1.81 45.13
CA ALA A 386 10.50 0.54 45.68
C ALA A 386 9.36 0.01 44.80
N GLY A 387 9.47 -1.24 44.33
CA GLY A 387 8.42 -2.05 43.69
C GLY A 387 7.27 -1.30 43.00
N ALA A 388 7.44 -0.95 41.73
CA ALA A 388 6.33 -0.66 40.83
C ALA A 388 6.40 -1.63 39.64
N PRO A 389 5.25 -2.13 39.13
CA PRO A 389 5.24 -3.13 38.06
C PRO A 389 5.93 -2.58 36.81
N ALA A 390 6.81 -3.38 36.22
CA ALA A 390 7.39 -3.07 34.93
C ALA A 390 6.25 -2.92 33.91
N PRO A 391 6.18 -1.83 33.13
CA PRO A 391 5.28 -1.79 31.99
C PRO A 391 5.62 -2.98 31.10
N SER A 392 4.59 -3.70 30.65
CA SER A 392 4.73 -4.88 29.79
C SER A 392 5.60 -4.50 28.60
N ALA A 393 6.74 -5.16 28.46
CA ALA A 393 7.56 -5.05 27.26
C ALA A 393 6.66 -5.34 26.04
N PRO A 394 6.69 -4.50 24.99
CA PRO A 394 6.04 -4.87 23.75
C PRO A 394 6.63 -6.20 23.27
N PRO A 395 5.81 -7.11 22.70
CA PRO A 395 6.30 -8.40 22.24
C PRO A 395 7.50 -8.20 21.32
N THR A 396 8.59 -8.87 21.68
CA THR A 396 9.89 -8.77 21.01
C THR A 396 9.86 -9.42 19.63
N GLY A 397 10.36 -8.71 18.61
CA GLY A 397 10.95 -9.30 17.41
C GLY A 397 10.12 -9.32 16.13
N GLU A 398 8.83 -9.01 16.16
CA GLU A 398 7.97 -9.02 14.98
C GLU A 398 7.53 -7.59 14.60
N LYS A 399 7.55 -7.25 13.31
CA LYS A 399 6.95 -6.00 12.84
C LYS A 399 5.45 -6.06 13.17
N PRO A 400 4.91 -5.21 14.07
CA PRO A 400 3.52 -5.30 14.54
C PRO A 400 2.49 -5.01 13.44
N PHE A 401 2.95 -4.62 12.26
CA PHE A 401 2.13 -4.29 11.10
C PHE A 401 2.42 -5.17 9.88
N SER A 402 3.32 -6.14 10.01
CA SER A 402 3.53 -7.19 9.01
C SER A 402 3.82 -8.50 9.72
N ARG A 403 2.78 -9.33 9.80
CA ARG A 403 2.87 -10.72 10.24
C ARG A 403 3.21 -11.67 9.08
N GLU A 404 4.11 -11.24 8.20
CA GLU A 404 4.64 -12.02 7.08
C GLU A 404 5.44 -13.23 7.60
N GLY A 405 4.73 -14.29 7.99
CA GLY A 405 5.34 -15.45 8.63
C GLY A 405 4.40 -16.27 9.52
N LEU A 406 3.22 -15.74 9.87
CA LEU A 406 2.24 -16.53 10.63
C LEU A 406 1.94 -17.86 9.91
N PRO A 407 1.89 -18.99 10.64
CA PRO A 407 1.53 -20.28 10.08
C PRO A 407 0.01 -20.36 9.89
N VAL A 408 -0.58 -19.42 9.15
CA VAL A 408 -2.00 -19.49 8.82
C VAL A 408 -2.19 -20.55 7.73
N PRO A 409 -3.09 -21.54 7.93
CA PRO A 409 -3.43 -22.48 6.89
C PRO A 409 -4.14 -21.73 5.76
N VAL A 410 -3.51 -21.66 4.59
CA VAL A 410 -4.16 -21.12 3.39
C VAL A 410 -5.08 -22.21 2.82
N PRO A 411 -6.37 -21.93 2.64
CA PRO A 411 -7.31 -22.93 2.17
C PRO A 411 -7.00 -23.31 0.72
N ARG A 412 -7.43 -24.51 0.33
CA ARG A 412 -7.31 -25.01 -1.04
C ARG A 412 -8.43 -24.44 -1.91
N LEU A 413 -8.35 -23.15 -2.21
CA LEU A 413 -9.30 -22.40 -3.05
C LEU A 413 -8.58 -21.79 -4.26
N THR A 414 -9.29 -21.64 -5.36
CA THR A 414 -8.82 -20.80 -6.48
C THR A 414 -8.87 -19.31 -6.07
N PRO A 415 -8.05 -18.43 -6.67
CA PRO A 415 -8.14 -16.98 -6.43
C PRO A 415 -9.56 -16.42 -6.62
N ARG A 416 -10.28 -16.88 -7.65
CA ARG A 416 -11.69 -16.51 -7.90
C ARG A 416 -12.63 -16.94 -6.76
N GLN A 417 -12.48 -18.16 -6.26
CA GLN A 417 -13.30 -18.65 -5.14
C GLN A 417 -13.01 -17.88 -3.84
N ALA A 418 -11.73 -17.58 -3.57
CA ALA A 418 -11.34 -16.79 -2.41
C ALA A 418 -11.89 -15.35 -2.49
N ARG A 419 -11.86 -14.72 -3.67
CA ARG A 419 -12.51 -13.43 -3.91
C ARG A 419 -14.02 -13.48 -3.70
N ARG A 420 -14.70 -14.52 -4.18
CA ARG A 420 -16.13 -14.72 -3.96
C ARG A 420 -16.46 -14.77 -2.47
N GLU A 421 -15.66 -15.49 -1.69
CA GLU A 421 -15.82 -15.60 -0.24
C GLU A 421 -15.58 -14.26 0.46
N ALA A 422 -14.48 -13.57 0.15
CA ALA A 422 -14.19 -12.23 0.67
C ALA A 422 -15.31 -11.23 0.35
N LEU A 423 -15.82 -11.23 -0.89
CA LEU A 423 -16.91 -10.35 -1.32
C LEU A 423 -18.20 -10.64 -0.55
N SER A 424 -18.52 -11.92 -0.37
CA SER A 424 -19.71 -12.34 0.39
C SER A 424 -19.63 -11.90 1.86
N LEU A 425 -18.46 -12.02 2.49
CA LEU A 425 -18.22 -11.57 3.86
C LEU A 425 -18.34 -10.04 3.98
N ALA A 426 -17.74 -9.29 3.04
CA ALA A 426 -17.83 -7.84 3.02
C ALA A 426 -19.27 -7.33 2.80
N ILE A 427 -20.03 -7.98 1.93
CA ILE A 427 -21.46 -7.69 1.71
C ILE A 427 -22.26 -7.99 2.96
N ALA A 428 -22.07 -9.16 3.59
CA ALA A 428 -22.78 -9.51 4.81
C ALA A 428 -22.52 -8.50 5.94
N ALA A 429 -21.29 -7.99 6.06
CA ALA A 429 -20.95 -6.92 6.98
C ALA A 429 -21.69 -5.61 6.65
N ALA A 430 -21.76 -5.23 5.36
CA ALA A 430 -22.47 -4.03 4.90
C ALA A 430 -23.98 -4.12 5.11
N GLU A 431 -24.60 -5.26 4.76
CA GLU A 431 -26.02 -5.53 4.96
C GLU A 431 -26.43 -5.49 6.43
N ALA A 432 -25.58 -6.05 7.31
CA ALA A 432 -25.81 -6.01 8.75
C ALA A 432 -25.75 -4.59 9.34
N ALA A 433 -25.05 -3.67 8.67
CA ALA A 433 -24.86 -2.31 9.16
C ALA A 433 -25.98 -1.35 8.74
N GLY A 434 -26.58 -1.55 7.56
CA GLY A 434 -27.71 -0.74 7.10
C GLY A 434 -27.80 -0.59 5.57
N PRO A 435 -28.76 0.19 5.06
CA PRO A 435 -28.92 0.44 3.62
C PRO A 435 -27.86 1.40 3.06
N GLY A 436 -27.88 1.61 1.74
CA GLY A 436 -27.04 2.62 1.07
C GLY A 436 -25.65 2.14 0.66
N TRP A 437 -25.33 0.86 0.87
CA TRP A 437 -24.13 0.23 0.32
C TRP A 437 -24.35 -0.19 -1.14
N PHE A 438 -23.27 -0.26 -1.90
CA PHE A 438 -23.25 -0.78 -3.27
C PHE A 438 -21.85 -1.29 -3.63
N VAL A 439 -21.70 -1.95 -4.77
CA VAL A 439 -20.41 -2.46 -5.25
C VAL A 439 -19.99 -1.72 -6.50
N ILE A 440 -18.73 -1.26 -6.53
CA ILE A 440 -18.04 -0.88 -7.76
C ILE A 440 -17.44 -2.16 -8.36
N PRO A 441 -17.91 -2.61 -9.54
CA PRO A 441 -17.43 -3.85 -10.16
C PRO A 441 -15.96 -3.76 -10.60
N THR A 442 -15.38 -4.92 -10.88
CA THR A 442 -14.04 -5.03 -11.45
C THR A 442 -14.05 -4.55 -12.91
N HIS A 443 -13.52 -3.35 -13.13
CA HIS A 443 -13.13 -2.84 -14.44
C HIS A 443 -11.62 -2.61 -14.39
N ASP A 444 -11.09 -1.40 -14.57
CA ASP A 444 -9.65 -1.13 -14.46
C ASP A 444 -9.04 -1.51 -13.10
N ASN A 445 -9.81 -1.43 -12.00
CA ASN A 445 -9.35 -1.94 -10.70
C ASN A 445 -9.54 -3.47 -10.66
N PRO A 446 -8.47 -4.27 -10.45
CA PRO A 446 -8.58 -5.72 -10.33
C PRO A 446 -9.47 -6.19 -9.17
N ALA A 447 -9.52 -5.44 -8.06
CA ALA A 447 -10.37 -5.78 -6.92
C ALA A 447 -11.72 -5.05 -6.99
N PRO A 448 -12.85 -5.73 -6.71
CA PRO A 448 -14.11 -5.04 -6.52
C PRO A 448 -14.08 -4.23 -5.22
N THR A 449 -14.85 -3.14 -5.19
CA THR A 449 -14.94 -2.26 -4.02
C THR A 449 -16.36 -2.28 -3.47
N VAL A 450 -16.54 -2.71 -2.22
CA VAL A 450 -17.79 -2.54 -1.48
C VAL A 450 -17.79 -1.13 -0.88
N VAL A 451 -18.68 -0.29 -1.39
CA VAL A 451 -18.91 1.06 -0.89
C VAL A 451 -19.93 1.01 0.23
N VAL A 452 -19.58 1.60 1.37
CA VAL A 452 -20.42 1.67 2.57
C VAL A 452 -20.52 3.12 3.03
N PRO A 453 -21.71 3.63 3.41
CA PRO A 453 -21.83 4.91 4.09
C PRO A 453 -20.95 4.97 5.35
N ALA A 454 -20.20 6.05 5.55
CA ALA A 454 -19.25 6.19 6.67
C ALA A 454 -19.92 6.07 8.05
N ALA A 455 -21.21 6.38 8.16
CA ALA A 455 -22.00 6.18 9.39
C ALA A 455 -22.10 4.70 9.82
N HIS A 456 -21.96 3.76 8.88
CA HIS A 456 -22.03 2.32 9.12
C HIS A 456 -20.66 1.69 9.43
N ARG A 457 -19.59 2.50 9.45
CA ARG A 457 -18.20 2.05 9.58
C ARG A 457 -17.95 1.19 10.81
N ALA A 458 -18.40 1.63 11.99
CA ALA A 458 -18.14 0.92 13.24
C ALA A 458 -18.72 -0.52 13.20
N VAL A 459 -19.96 -0.66 12.73
CA VAL A 459 -20.65 -1.96 12.62
C VAL A 459 -19.96 -2.86 11.60
N VAL A 460 -19.56 -2.31 10.44
CA VAL A 460 -18.80 -3.08 9.44
C VAL A 460 -17.47 -3.55 10.01
N MET A 461 -16.71 -2.70 10.70
CA MET A 461 -15.42 -3.08 11.30
C MET A 461 -15.60 -4.16 12.38
N GLU A 462 -16.64 -4.07 13.22
CA GLU A 462 -16.98 -5.12 14.20
C GLU A 462 -17.27 -6.46 13.52
N ARG A 463 -18.07 -6.46 12.44
CA ARG A 463 -18.35 -7.68 11.67
C ARG A 463 -17.12 -8.25 10.97
N LEU A 464 -16.24 -7.39 10.46
CA LEU A 464 -14.99 -7.84 9.86
C LEU A 464 -14.05 -8.48 10.88
N ALA A 465 -14.16 -8.18 12.17
CA ALA A 465 -13.36 -8.85 13.21
C ALA A 465 -13.71 -10.34 13.38
N GLU A 466 -14.88 -10.77 12.87
CA GLU A 466 -15.42 -12.12 12.98
C GLU A 466 -15.13 -13.01 11.75
N VAL A 467 -14.43 -12.48 10.73
CA VAL A 467 -14.12 -13.26 9.51
C VAL A 467 -13.15 -14.42 9.81
N PRO A 468 -13.16 -15.49 8.98
CA PRO A 468 -12.28 -16.64 9.17
C PRO A 468 -10.79 -16.27 9.22
N ASP A 469 -10.01 -16.98 10.05
CA ASP A 469 -8.58 -16.71 10.29
C ASP A 469 -7.69 -16.75 9.04
N HIS A 470 -8.15 -17.41 7.97
CA HIS A 470 -7.42 -17.46 6.70
C HIS A 470 -7.51 -16.17 5.88
N PHE A 471 -8.32 -15.20 6.33
CA PHE A 471 -8.30 -13.82 5.86
C PHE A 471 -7.45 -12.92 6.76
N SER A 472 -6.88 -11.91 6.14
CA SER A 472 -6.28 -10.76 6.79
C SER A 472 -7.08 -9.52 6.44
N LEU A 473 -7.02 -8.52 7.32
CA LEU A 473 -7.36 -7.16 6.93
C LEU A 473 -6.08 -6.39 6.65
N LEU A 474 -6.15 -5.56 5.62
CA LEU A 474 -5.09 -4.66 5.19
C LEU A 474 -5.56 -3.21 5.36
N ASP A 475 -4.83 -2.44 6.15
CA ASP A 475 -4.85 -0.98 6.10
C ASP A 475 -3.83 -0.54 5.04
N PRO A 476 -4.27 0.04 3.90
CA PRO A 476 -3.39 0.37 2.78
C PRO A 476 -2.40 1.50 3.09
N GLY A 477 -2.48 2.13 4.27
CA GLY A 477 -1.55 3.19 4.67
C GLY A 477 -1.90 4.58 4.11
N ASP A 478 -3.08 4.73 3.49
CA ASP A 478 -3.56 6.00 2.90
C ASP A 478 -3.62 7.17 3.91
N ARG A 479 -3.51 6.88 5.21
CA ARG A 479 -3.54 7.86 6.29
C ARG A 479 -2.16 8.42 6.67
N GLY A 480 -1.06 7.93 6.11
CA GLY A 480 0.31 8.31 6.48
C GLY A 480 1.00 7.33 7.45
N TRP A 481 0.33 6.25 7.84
CA TRP A 481 1.00 5.07 8.44
C TRP A 481 1.51 4.15 7.31
N PRO A 482 2.56 3.34 7.54
CA PRO A 482 2.93 2.30 6.59
C PRO A 482 1.77 1.31 6.45
N VAL A 483 1.75 0.57 5.33
CA VAL A 483 0.81 -0.52 5.10
C VAL A 483 0.82 -1.47 6.30
N ARG A 484 -0.37 -1.82 6.82
CA ARG A 484 -0.52 -2.73 7.96
C ARG A 484 -1.39 -3.90 7.58
N ARG A 485 -0.87 -5.11 7.74
CA ARG A 485 -1.60 -6.36 7.51
C ARG A 485 -1.58 -7.21 8.76
N LEU A 486 -2.77 -7.53 9.28
CA LEU A 486 -2.96 -8.30 10.51
C LEU A 486 -4.15 -9.25 10.36
N PRO A 487 -4.30 -10.26 11.25
CA PRO A 487 -5.57 -10.95 11.39
C PRO A 487 -6.68 -9.92 11.59
N ALA A 488 -7.86 -10.20 11.04
CA ALA A 488 -8.90 -9.19 10.96
C ALA A 488 -9.28 -8.62 12.35
N ARG A 489 -9.44 -9.49 13.35
CA ARG A 489 -9.65 -9.11 14.76
C ARG A 489 -8.58 -8.14 15.27
N ASP A 490 -7.31 -8.50 15.09
CA ASP A 490 -6.18 -7.72 15.59
C ASP A 490 -6.06 -6.36 14.87
N LEU A 491 -6.37 -6.29 13.56
CA LEU A 491 -6.41 -5.00 12.88
C LEU A 491 -7.57 -4.14 13.36
N VAL A 492 -8.76 -4.72 13.54
CA VAL A 492 -9.93 -3.99 14.06
C VAL A 492 -9.63 -3.42 15.43
N GLU A 493 -9.02 -4.22 16.33
CA GLU A 493 -8.56 -3.76 17.64
C GLU A 493 -7.49 -2.65 17.53
N ALA A 494 -6.51 -2.80 16.64
CA ALA A 494 -5.50 -1.77 16.38
C ALA A 494 -6.07 -0.50 15.73
N LEU A 495 -7.26 -0.60 15.15
CA LEU A 495 -8.04 0.49 14.56
C LEU A 495 -9.20 0.92 15.47
N ASP A 496 -9.23 0.49 16.73
CA ASP A 496 -10.25 0.95 17.66
C ASP A 496 -10.16 2.48 17.85
N GLY A 497 -11.32 3.13 17.84
CA GLY A 497 -11.44 4.59 17.79
C GLY A 497 -10.92 5.27 16.51
N ALA A 498 -10.45 4.51 15.51
CA ALA A 498 -10.01 5.03 14.23
C ALA A 498 -11.18 5.32 13.28
N ALA A 499 -10.89 6.15 12.28
CA ALA A 499 -11.78 6.50 11.21
C ALA A 499 -11.17 6.10 9.84
N PRO A 500 -10.96 4.79 9.56
CA PRO A 500 -10.42 4.36 8.27
C PRO A 500 -11.35 4.77 7.12
N ASN A 501 -10.76 5.28 6.03
CA ASN A 501 -11.48 5.53 4.78
C ASN A 501 -11.62 4.27 3.94
N ARG A 502 -10.65 3.35 4.04
CA ARG A 502 -10.61 2.10 3.29
C ARG A 502 -9.90 1.03 4.10
N VAL A 503 -10.36 -0.21 3.94
CA VAL A 503 -9.62 -1.43 4.31
C VAL A 503 -9.74 -2.43 3.15
N VAL A 504 -8.84 -3.41 3.09
CA VAL A 504 -8.96 -4.51 2.12
C VAL A 504 -9.08 -5.82 2.90
N LEU A 505 -10.11 -6.60 2.59
CA LEU A 505 -10.25 -7.97 3.06
C LEU A 505 -9.61 -8.88 2.04
N GLU A 506 -8.52 -9.57 2.42
CA GLU A 506 -7.76 -10.41 1.50
C GLU A 506 -7.30 -11.70 2.19
N PRO A 507 -7.24 -12.84 1.48
CA PRO A 507 -6.61 -14.05 2.01
C PRO A 507 -5.17 -13.78 2.42
N TRP A 508 -4.63 -14.55 3.38
CA TRP A 508 -3.23 -14.38 3.76
C TRP A 508 -2.29 -14.58 2.55
N PRO A 509 -1.45 -13.58 2.22
CA PRO A 509 -0.59 -13.64 1.05
C PRO A 509 0.63 -14.53 1.26
N ARG A 510 0.89 -14.99 2.49
CA ARG A 510 1.99 -15.90 2.81
C ARG A 510 1.52 -16.99 3.76
N SER A 511 2.08 -18.19 3.59
CA SER A 511 1.94 -19.30 4.53
C SER A 511 3.30 -19.95 4.75
N ARG A 512 3.69 -20.17 6.02
CA ARG A 512 4.98 -20.81 6.39
C ARG A 512 6.19 -20.17 5.69
N GLY A 513 6.23 -18.84 5.61
CA GLY A 513 7.32 -18.08 5.00
C GLY A 513 7.33 -18.02 3.47
N SER A 514 6.41 -18.71 2.77
CA SER A 514 6.30 -18.70 1.29
C SER A 514 5.08 -17.90 0.82
N VAL A 515 5.16 -17.32 -0.39
CA VAL A 515 4.04 -16.62 -1.02
C VAL A 515 2.93 -17.62 -1.36
N SER A 516 1.69 -17.33 -0.97
CA SER A 516 0.56 -18.23 -1.16
C SER A 516 -0.03 -18.11 -2.56
N LEU A 517 -0.77 -19.13 -3.01
CA LEU A 517 -1.56 -19.10 -4.25
C LEU A 517 -2.57 -17.94 -4.26
N LEU A 518 -3.06 -17.53 -3.09
CA LEU A 518 -4.10 -16.51 -2.92
C LEU A 518 -3.53 -15.11 -2.68
N SER A 519 -2.21 -14.94 -2.82
CA SER A 519 -1.52 -13.68 -2.54
C SER A 519 -1.82 -12.55 -3.52
N GLN A 520 -2.43 -12.87 -4.66
CA GLN A 520 -2.70 -11.93 -5.74
C GLN A 520 -4.13 -12.07 -6.22
N ASP A 521 -4.76 -10.93 -6.52
CA ASP A 521 -6.06 -10.84 -7.17
C ASP A 521 -7.20 -11.62 -6.45
N ALA A 522 -7.12 -11.74 -5.13
CA ALA A 522 -8.13 -12.43 -4.32
C ALA A 522 -8.83 -11.54 -3.28
N GLY A 523 -8.38 -10.28 -3.13
CA GLY A 523 -8.93 -9.33 -2.16
C GLY A 523 -10.16 -8.56 -2.64
N VAL A 524 -10.83 -7.93 -1.68
CA VAL A 524 -11.97 -7.03 -1.86
C VAL A 524 -11.72 -5.75 -1.08
N GLU A 525 -11.83 -4.60 -1.75
CA GLU A 525 -11.75 -3.30 -1.09
C GLU A 525 -13.07 -2.97 -0.40
N ILE A 526 -12.99 -2.32 0.75
CA ILE A 526 -14.15 -1.79 1.47
C ILE A 526 -13.89 -0.31 1.71
N GLU A 527 -14.68 0.55 1.09
CA GLU A 527 -14.54 2.01 1.20
C GLU A 527 -15.70 2.62 1.98
N PHE A 528 -15.38 3.56 2.87
CA PHE A 528 -16.33 4.29 3.68
C PHE A 528 -16.55 5.69 3.10
N TRP A 529 -17.66 5.88 2.38
CA TRP A 529 -18.01 7.14 1.71
C TRP A 529 -18.79 8.05 2.65
N ASP A 530 -18.42 9.32 2.73
CA ASP A 530 -19.01 10.27 3.68
C ASP A 530 -20.35 10.81 3.16
N GLY A 531 -21.37 10.84 4.02
CA GLY A 531 -22.69 11.39 3.68
C GLY A 531 -22.78 12.87 4.03
N LEU A 532 -23.12 13.70 3.04
CA LEU A 532 -23.47 15.11 3.25
C LEU A 532 -24.90 15.27 3.80
N PRO A 533 -25.25 16.44 4.36
CA PRO A 533 -26.58 16.67 4.93
C PRO A 533 -27.75 16.48 3.96
N ASP A 534 -27.53 16.74 2.68
CA ASP A 534 -28.50 16.52 1.60
C ASP A 534 -28.68 15.02 1.24
N GLY A 535 -27.91 14.12 1.88
CA GLY A 535 -27.88 12.69 1.64
C GLY A 535 -26.91 12.25 0.54
N THR A 536 -26.16 13.17 -0.07
CA THR A 536 -25.16 12.85 -1.08
C THR A 536 -23.99 12.09 -0.46
N LEU A 537 -23.65 10.91 -1.00
CA LEU A 537 -22.45 10.17 -0.61
C LEU A 537 -21.24 10.68 -1.39
N VAL A 538 -20.11 10.90 -0.72
CA VAL A 538 -18.88 11.42 -1.33
C VAL A 538 -17.73 10.44 -1.13
N ALA A 539 -17.03 10.14 -2.22
CA ALA A 539 -15.92 9.21 -2.22
C ALA A 539 -14.74 9.75 -1.39
N PRO A 540 -14.05 8.91 -0.60
CA PRO A 540 -12.91 9.33 0.20
C PRO A 540 -11.68 9.69 -0.66
N ARG A 541 -11.66 9.27 -1.93
CA ARG A 541 -10.61 9.54 -2.91
C ARG A 541 -11.19 9.68 -4.32
N PRO A 542 -10.47 10.32 -5.25
CA PRO A 542 -10.81 10.27 -6.66
C PRO A 542 -10.85 8.82 -7.16
N ASN A 543 -11.89 8.51 -7.92
CA ASN A 543 -12.04 7.27 -8.68
C ASN A 543 -12.56 7.61 -10.08
N ARG A 544 -12.55 6.63 -10.99
CA ARG A 544 -12.89 6.85 -12.40
C ARG A 544 -14.38 7.14 -12.66
N TRP A 545 -15.26 6.79 -11.73
CA TRP A 545 -16.70 6.77 -11.96
C TRP A 545 -17.37 8.05 -11.52
N THR A 546 -17.21 8.38 -10.24
CA THR A 546 -17.79 9.60 -9.67
C THR A 546 -17.15 9.91 -8.32
N SER A 547 -17.03 11.20 -8.01
CA SER A 547 -16.64 11.67 -6.67
C SER A 547 -17.83 11.75 -5.70
N ALA A 548 -19.07 11.76 -6.20
CA ALA A 548 -20.26 11.91 -5.39
C ALA A 548 -21.48 11.18 -5.98
N VAL A 549 -22.37 10.68 -5.13
CA VAL A 549 -23.59 9.97 -5.49
C VAL A 549 -24.76 10.63 -4.77
N PRO A 550 -25.55 11.46 -5.46
CA PRO A 550 -26.75 12.06 -4.89
C PRO A 550 -27.78 11.00 -4.46
N PRO A 551 -28.68 11.33 -3.50
CA PRO A 551 -29.79 10.47 -3.15
C PRO A 551 -30.67 10.14 -4.37
N GLY A 552 -31.19 8.91 -4.42
CA GLY A 552 -32.08 8.47 -5.50
C GLY A 552 -31.39 8.20 -6.84
N THR A 553 -30.05 8.22 -6.88
CA THR A 553 -29.29 7.77 -8.07
C THR A 553 -29.73 6.36 -8.46
N PRO A 554 -30.08 6.10 -9.73
CA PRO A 554 -30.54 4.79 -10.18
C PRO A 554 -29.53 3.67 -9.92
N MET A 555 -30.05 2.56 -9.43
CA MET A 555 -29.29 1.36 -9.12
C MET A 555 -29.78 0.16 -9.92
N THR A 556 -28.87 -0.74 -10.24
CA THR A 556 -29.15 -2.02 -10.91
C THR A 556 -28.37 -3.14 -10.22
N SER A 557 -28.52 -4.38 -10.71
CA SER A 557 -27.78 -5.54 -10.20
C SER A 557 -26.86 -6.13 -11.26
N VAL A 558 -25.63 -6.43 -10.88
CA VAL A 558 -24.64 -7.13 -11.71
C VAL A 558 -24.09 -8.34 -10.96
N THR A 559 -23.41 -9.24 -11.67
CA THR A 559 -22.70 -10.36 -11.04
C THR A 559 -21.20 -10.07 -10.99
N VAL A 560 -20.63 -10.04 -9.79
CA VAL A 560 -19.20 -9.82 -9.54
C VAL A 560 -18.66 -11.02 -8.77
N ALA A 561 -17.62 -11.67 -9.28
CA ALA A 561 -17.04 -12.89 -8.70
C ALA A 561 -18.11 -13.94 -8.31
N ASP A 562 -19.10 -14.17 -9.19
CA ASP A 562 -20.22 -15.09 -9.00
C ASP A 562 -21.24 -14.69 -7.90
N VAL A 563 -21.18 -13.46 -7.39
CA VAL A 563 -22.13 -12.90 -6.43
C VAL A 563 -22.98 -11.82 -7.12
N LYS A 564 -24.31 -11.89 -6.98
CA LYS A 564 -25.20 -10.83 -7.46
C LYS A 564 -25.18 -9.65 -6.49
N VAL A 565 -24.80 -8.48 -6.97
CA VAL A 565 -24.57 -7.28 -6.13
C VAL A 565 -25.28 -6.05 -6.70
N PRO A 566 -25.77 -5.13 -5.85
CA PRO A 566 -26.25 -3.84 -6.28
C PRO A 566 -25.10 -2.93 -6.73
N THR A 567 -25.30 -2.18 -7.80
CA THR A 567 -24.36 -1.18 -8.31
C THR A 567 -25.10 0.01 -8.90
N LEU A 568 -24.40 1.11 -9.20
CA LEU A 568 -24.99 2.22 -9.94
C LEU A 568 -25.17 1.83 -11.40
N GLU A 569 -26.24 2.28 -12.06
CA GLU A 569 -26.46 1.98 -13.49
C GLU A 569 -25.25 2.37 -14.36
N LEU A 570 -24.58 3.47 -14.03
CA LEU A 570 -23.34 3.94 -14.68
C LEU A 570 -22.22 2.89 -14.68
N MET A 571 -22.15 2.05 -13.64
CA MET A 571 -21.08 1.08 -13.39
C MET A 571 -21.43 -0.32 -13.90
N ALA A 572 -22.63 -0.54 -14.42
CA ALA A 572 -23.11 -1.87 -14.79
C ALA A 572 -22.67 -2.33 -16.18
N GLY A 573 -22.40 -1.38 -17.08
CA GLY A 573 -22.03 -1.65 -18.46
C GLY A 573 -20.52 -1.79 -18.67
N PRO A 574 -20.09 -2.45 -19.75
CA PRO A 574 -18.68 -2.46 -20.14
C PRO A 574 -18.22 -1.05 -20.50
N THR A 575 -16.96 -0.76 -20.21
CA THR A 575 -16.28 0.48 -20.60
C THR A 575 -15.49 0.27 -21.89
N PRO A 576 -15.10 1.34 -22.60
CA PRO A 576 -14.17 1.25 -23.73
C PRO A 576 -12.78 0.69 -23.38
N PHE A 577 -12.53 0.40 -22.11
CA PHE A 577 -11.27 -0.15 -21.60
C PHE A 577 -11.37 -1.65 -21.27
N ASP A 578 -12.57 -2.23 -21.34
CA ASP A 578 -12.79 -3.64 -21.03
C ASP A 578 -12.75 -4.49 -22.31
N VAL A 579 -12.11 -5.65 -22.24
CA VAL A 579 -12.19 -6.66 -23.30
C VAL A 579 -13.47 -7.49 -23.10
N ALA A 580 -14.49 -7.21 -23.91
CA ALA A 580 -15.82 -7.81 -23.78
C ALA A 580 -16.14 -8.91 -24.82
N PHE A 581 -15.25 -9.17 -25.77
CA PHE A 581 -15.43 -10.25 -26.76
C PHE A 581 -14.95 -11.61 -26.22
N PRO A 582 -15.50 -12.72 -26.73
CA PRO A 582 -15.08 -14.06 -26.30
C PRO A 582 -13.63 -14.36 -26.71
N ILE A 583 -12.89 -15.04 -25.83
CA ILE A 583 -11.52 -15.50 -26.09
C ILE A 583 -11.41 -17.00 -25.81
N ASP A 584 -10.89 -17.75 -26.78
CA ASP A 584 -10.55 -19.16 -26.64
C ASP A 584 -9.05 -19.38 -26.37
N LEU A 585 -8.70 -20.55 -25.86
CA LEU A 585 -7.32 -21.03 -25.85
C LEU A 585 -7.14 -22.18 -26.84
N VAL A 586 -5.97 -22.21 -27.48
CA VAL A 586 -5.54 -23.32 -28.35
C VAL A 586 -4.24 -23.88 -27.81
N TYR A 587 -4.24 -25.17 -27.50
CA TYR A 587 -3.05 -25.93 -27.14
C TYR A 587 -2.70 -26.90 -28.26
N THR A 588 -1.41 -27.11 -28.50
CA THR A 588 -0.91 -28.23 -29.31
C THR A 588 -0.16 -29.20 -28.41
N TRP A 589 -0.46 -30.49 -28.52
CA TRP A 589 0.21 -31.51 -27.72
C TRP A 589 0.29 -32.84 -28.46
N VAL A 590 1.38 -33.58 -28.21
CA VAL A 590 1.54 -34.96 -28.63
C VAL A 590 2.15 -35.78 -27.48
N ASP A 591 1.72 -37.04 -27.38
CA ASP A 591 2.34 -38.04 -26.54
C ASP A 591 3.55 -38.63 -27.25
N GLY A 592 4.75 -38.33 -26.72
CA GLY A 592 6.00 -38.86 -27.25
C GLY A 592 6.23 -40.34 -26.97
N ASP A 593 5.51 -40.92 -26.01
CA ASP A 593 5.63 -42.32 -25.64
C ASP A 593 4.61 -43.21 -26.38
N ASP A 594 3.72 -42.62 -27.19
CA ASP A 594 2.73 -43.35 -27.98
C ASP A 594 3.41 -44.22 -29.06
N PRO A 595 3.29 -45.56 -28.99
CA PRO A 595 3.90 -46.47 -29.95
C PRO A 595 3.40 -46.29 -31.39
N GLU A 596 2.12 -45.95 -31.59
CA GLU A 596 1.54 -45.77 -32.92
C GLU A 596 2.08 -44.50 -33.57
N TRP A 597 2.16 -43.42 -32.80
CA TRP A 597 2.74 -42.15 -33.26
C TRP A 597 4.23 -42.29 -33.60
N ASN A 598 5.00 -42.99 -32.75
CA ASN A 598 6.41 -43.27 -32.99
C ASN A 598 6.64 -44.13 -34.24
N ALA A 599 5.82 -45.16 -34.46
CA ALA A 599 5.87 -45.98 -35.67
C ALA A 599 5.54 -45.15 -36.93
N ALA A 600 4.51 -44.31 -36.88
CA ALA A 600 4.15 -43.41 -37.98
C ALA A 600 5.25 -42.40 -38.28
N ARG A 601 5.92 -41.87 -37.26
CA ARG A 601 7.07 -40.97 -37.38
C ARG A 601 8.26 -41.63 -38.06
N ALA A 602 8.66 -42.81 -37.59
CA ALA A 602 9.76 -43.57 -38.17
C ALA A 602 9.50 -43.98 -39.63
N ALA A 603 8.25 -44.34 -39.97
CA ALA A 603 7.87 -44.68 -41.34
C ALA A 603 7.89 -43.48 -42.30
N ARG A 604 7.78 -42.25 -41.78
CA ARG A 604 7.85 -41.01 -42.55
C ARG A 604 9.29 -40.49 -42.71
N ASP A 605 10.21 -40.97 -41.86
CA ASP A 605 11.60 -40.55 -41.81
C ASP A 605 12.41 -41.18 -42.98
N GLY A 606 12.99 -40.33 -43.82
CA GLY A 606 13.90 -40.73 -44.90
C GLY A 606 15.35 -40.68 -44.42
N ALA A 607 16.29 -41.36 -45.10
CA ALA A 607 17.68 -41.58 -44.70
C ALA A 607 18.60 -40.33 -44.55
N ASP A 608 18.07 -39.12 -44.41
CA ASP A 608 18.83 -37.84 -44.43
C ASP A 608 18.46 -36.86 -43.28
N THR A 609 17.95 -37.36 -42.15
CA THR A 609 17.62 -36.56 -40.96
C THR A 609 18.83 -36.36 -40.05
N ARG A 610 19.16 -35.10 -39.72
CA ARG A 610 20.24 -34.76 -38.77
C ARG A 610 19.95 -35.36 -37.37
N PRO A 611 20.96 -35.86 -36.63
CA PRO A 611 20.79 -36.47 -35.30
C PRO A 611 20.11 -35.57 -34.27
N GLU A 612 20.28 -34.24 -34.40
CA GLU A 612 19.69 -33.23 -33.51
C GLU A 612 18.15 -33.19 -33.55
N ALA A 613 17.52 -33.70 -34.63
CA ALA A 613 16.07 -33.82 -34.74
C ALA A 613 15.50 -35.12 -34.12
N ALA A 614 16.36 -36.06 -33.69
CA ALA A 614 16.02 -37.43 -33.30
C ALA A 614 16.19 -37.75 -31.79
N GLY A 615 16.54 -36.77 -30.96
CA GLY A 615 16.81 -36.98 -29.52
C GLY A 615 15.57 -37.43 -28.70
N PRO A 616 15.66 -38.51 -27.88
CA PRO A 616 14.60 -38.98 -26.99
C PRO A 616 14.14 -37.95 -25.94
N ALA A 617 15.00 -36.99 -25.59
CA ALA A 617 14.71 -35.96 -24.58
C ALA A 617 13.62 -34.96 -25.02
N ARG A 618 13.37 -34.81 -26.32
CA ARG A 618 12.48 -33.77 -26.87
C ARG A 618 10.99 -34.09 -26.77
N PHE A 619 10.62 -35.33 -26.48
CA PHE A 619 9.22 -35.79 -26.44
C PHE A 619 8.83 -36.46 -25.11
N ARG A 620 9.70 -36.39 -24.10
CA ARG A 620 9.44 -36.96 -22.78
C ARG A 620 8.44 -36.09 -22.04
N SER A 621 7.24 -36.62 -21.80
CA SER A 621 6.16 -35.95 -21.06
C SER A 621 6.46 -35.94 -19.55
N ARG A 622 6.34 -34.79 -18.90
CA ARG A 622 6.42 -34.57 -17.44
C ARG A 622 5.14 -33.91 -16.92
N ASP A 623 4.01 -34.29 -17.50
CA ASP A 623 2.70 -33.70 -17.17
C ASP A 623 2.63 -32.17 -17.37
N GLU A 624 3.49 -31.57 -18.21
CA GLU A 624 3.53 -30.11 -18.42
C GLU A 624 2.16 -29.57 -18.87
N LEU A 625 1.54 -30.22 -19.87
CA LEU A 625 0.19 -29.88 -20.34
C LEU A 625 -0.84 -29.87 -19.19
N ARG A 626 -0.79 -30.87 -18.30
CA ARG A 626 -1.72 -31.00 -17.18
C ARG A 626 -1.63 -29.78 -16.27
N TYR A 627 -0.42 -29.42 -15.88
CA TYR A 627 -0.16 -28.27 -15.02
C TYR A 627 -0.36 -26.93 -15.72
N SER A 628 -0.10 -26.86 -17.03
CA SER A 628 -0.41 -25.68 -17.84
C SER A 628 -1.92 -25.42 -17.86
N LEU A 629 -2.75 -26.46 -18.07
CA LEU A 629 -4.20 -26.32 -17.96
C LEU A 629 -4.67 -26.00 -16.53
N ARG A 630 -4.02 -26.51 -15.48
CA ARG A 630 -4.28 -26.04 -14.11
C ARG A 630 -4.00 -24.55 -13.95
N SER A 631 -2.91 -24.05 -14.55
CA SER A 631 -2.59 -22.62 -14.53
C SER A 631 -3.70 -21.78 -15.17
N VAL A 632 -4.27 -22.25 -16.28
CA VAL A 632 -5.44 -21.63 -16.93
C VAL A 632 -6.65 -21.62 -16.00
N HIS A 633 -6.98 -22.76 -15.39
CA HIS A 633 -8.10 -22.87 -14.45
C HIS A 633 -7.97 -21.88 -13.28
N LEU A 634 -6.74 -21.72 -12.77
CA LEU A 634 -6.44 -20.86 -11.64
C LEU A 634 -6.41 -19.38 -12.00
N PHE A 635 -5.87 -19.05 -13.17
CA PHE A 635 -5.38 -17.70 -13.47
C PHE A 635 -5.97 -17.05 -14.73
N ALA A 636 -6.79 -17.76 -15.50
CA ALA A 636 -7.49 -17.21 -16.65
C ALA A 636 -8.99 -17.59 -16.64
N PRO A 637 -9.76 -17.21 -15.61
CA PRO A 637 -11.18 -17.57 -15.50
C PRO A 637 -12.09 -16.90 -16.55
N TRP A 638 -11.54 -16.01 -17.37
CA TRP A 638 -12.20 -15.30 -18.47
C TRP A 638 -12.20 -16.09 -19.79
N VAL A 639 -11.45 -17.19 -19.88
CA VAL A 639 -11.41 -18.06 -21.07
C VAL A 639 -12.78 -18.68 -21.31
N ARG A 640 -13.27 -18.56 -22.56
CA ARG A 640 -14.53 -19.16 -23.00
C ARG A 640 -14.41 -20.67 -23.16
N HIS A 641 -13.42 -21.11 -23.92
CA HIS A 641 -13.25 -22.52 -24.32
C HIS A 641 -11.78 -22.86 -24.59
N ILE A 642 -11.42 -24.14 -24.40
CA ILE A 642 -10.07 -24.66 -24.66
C ILE A 642 -10.14 -25.70 -25.78
N HIS A 643 -9.34 -25.51 -26.83
CA HIS A 643 -9.16 -26.45 -27.93
C HIS A 643 -7.79 -27.12 -27.79
N LEU A 644 -7.79 -28.44 -27.56
CA LEU A 644 -6.58 -29.24 -27.46
C LEU A 644 -6.34 -29.98 -28.78
N VAL A 645 -5.42 -29.46 -29.58
CA VAL A 645 -5.05 -29.99 -30.90
C VAL A 645 -4.04 -31.13 -30.73
N THR A 646 -4.38 -32.33 -31.18
CA THR A 646 -3.55 -33.53 -31.03
C THR A 646 -3.50 -34.38 -32.30
N ALA A 647 -2.54 -35.32 -32.34
CA ALA A 647 -2.46 -36.33 -33.38
C ALA A 647 -3.45 -37.50 -33.17
N GLY A 648 -4.68 -37.21 -32.73
CA GLY A 648 -5.70 -38.21 -32.40
C GLY A 648 -5.56 -38.83 -31.00
N GLN A 649 -4.61 -38.32 -30.23
CA GLN A 649 -4.30 -38.77 -28.87
C GLN A 649 -5.15 -38.04 -27.84
N ARG A 650 -5.40 -38.70 -26.70
CA ARG A 650 -6.02 -38.10 -25.51
C ARG A 650 -5.16 -38.34 -24.28
N PRO A 651 -4.79 -37.29 -23.52
CA PRO A 651 -4.09 -37.47 -22.25
C PRO A 651 -4.89 -38.37 -21.30
N SER A 652 -4.22 -39.33 -20.67
CA SER A 652 -4.87 -40.34 -19.82
C SER A 652 -5.59 -39.77 -18.59
N TRP A 653 -5.13 -38.62 -18.09
CA TRP A 653 -5.72 -37.88 -16.97
C TRP A 653 -6.90 -36.98 -17.36
N LEU A 654 -7.14 -36.74 -18.65
CA LEU A 654 -8.17 -35.81 -19.13
C LEU A 654 -9.55 -36.49 -19.18
N ALA A 655 -10.51 -35.95 -18.42
CA ALA A 655 -11.92 -36.31 -18.46
C ALA A 655 -12.67 -35.53 -19.55
N ASP A 656 -13.87 -35.99 -19.92
CA ASP A 656 -14.75 -35.20 -20.77
C ASP A 656 -15.30 -34.01 -20.00
N HIS A 657 -15.19 -32.81 -20.57
CA HIS A 657 -15.61 -31.57 -19.93
C HIS A 657 -16.14 -30.58 -20.97
N PRO A 658 -17.25 -29.86 -20.72
CA PRO A 658 -17.88 -28.99 -21.72
C PRO A 658 -17.00 -27.81 -22.18
N CYS A 659 -16.00 -27.41 -21.40
CA CYS A 659 -15.08 -26.32 -21.74
C CYS A 659 -13.81 -26.78 -22.50
N ILE A 660 -13.66 -28.08 -22.80
CA ILE A 660 -12.50 -28.61 -23.51
C ILE A 660 -12.96 -29.45 -24.71
N THR A 661 -12.41 -29.14 -25.89
CA THR A 661 -12.60 -29.96 -27.09
C THR A 661 -11.25 -30.49 -27.57
N LEU A 662 -11.17 -31.80 -27.80
CA LEU A 662 -10.04 -32.36 -28.54
C LEU A 662 -10.27 -32.15 -30.03
N VAL A 663 -9.26 -31.66 -30.72
CA VAL A 663 -9.26 -31.40 -32.16
C VAL A 663 -8.18 -32.27 -32.78
N ASP A 664 -8.53 -33.10 -33.74
CA ASP A 664 -7.55 -33.93 -34.42
C ASP A 664 -6.83 -33.13 -35.51
N HIS A 665 -5.56 -33.43 -35.76
CA HIS A 665 -4.83 -32.88 -36.92
C HIS A 665 -5.61 -33.08 -38.24
N ARG A 666 -6.34 -34.18 -38.38
CA ARG A 666 -7.22 -34.50 -39.53
C ARG A 666 -8.37 -33.52 -39.74
N ASP A 667 -8.77 -32.79 -38.70
CA ASP A 667 -9.87 -31.85 -38.76
C ASP A 667 -9.45 -30.48 -39.33
N ILE A 668 -8.14 -30.15 -39.30
CA ILE A 668 -7.62 -28.82 -39.65
C ILE A 668 -6.58 -28.82 -40.78
N LEU A 669 -5.83 -29.92 -40.94
CA LEU A 669 -4.80 -30.05 -41.97
C LEU A 669 -5.29 -30.81 -43.22
N PRO A 670 -4.72 -30.52 -44.40
CA PRO A 670 -4.99 -31.30 -45.62
C PRO A 670 -4.65 -32.78 -45.46
N ALA A 671 -5.47 -33.68 -46.04
CA ALA A 671 -5.25 -35.12 -45.94
C ALA A 671 -3.90 -35.58 -46.54
N ASP A 672 -3.39 -34.88 -47.56
CA ASP A 672 -2.09 -35.14 -48.19
C ASP A 672 -0.89 -34.63 -47.36
N ALA A 673 -1.14 -33.82 -46.33
CA ALA A 673 -0.11 -33.33 -45.40
C ALA A 673 0.14 -34.27 -44.20
N LEU A 674 -0.74 -35.26 -43.98
CA LEU A 674 -0.72 -36.10 -42.79
C LEU A 674 -0.04 -37.47 -43.04
N PRO A 675 0.56 -38.09 -42.00
CA PRO A 675 0.83 -37.52 -40.68
C PRO A 675 1.96 -36.47 -40.75
N THR A 676 1.87 -35.45 -39.90
CA THR A 676 2.91 -34.43 -39.72
C THR A 676 3.50 -34.50 -38.31
N PHE A 677 4.80 -34.25 -38.22
CA PHE A 677 5.60 -34.18 -36.99
C PHE A 677 6.27 -32.80 -36.87
N ASN A 678 5.76 -31.81 -37.62
CA ASN A 678 6.25 -30.46 -37.65
C ASN A 678 5.26 -29.50 -36.95
N SER A 679 5.67 -28.94 -35.81
CA SER A 679 4.86 -27.96 -35.08
C SER A 679 4.49 -26.75 -35.95
N GLN A 680 5.39 -26.31 -36.84
CA GLN A 680 5.14 -25.17 -37.72
C GLN A 680 4.08 -25.50 -38.77
N ALA A 681 3.98 -26.76 -39.21
CA ALA A 681 2.91 -27.20 -40.09
C ALA A 681 1.54 -27.15 -39.38
N ILE A 682 1.46 -27.60 -38.12
CA ILE A 682 0.23 -27.55 -37.32
C ILE A 682 -0.18 -26.10 -37.06
N GLU A 683 0.77 -25.22 -36.73
CA GLU A 683 0.55 -23.78 -36.55
C GLU A 683 -0.12 -23.13 -37.78
N THR A 684 0.13 -23.64 -39.00
CA THR A 684 -0.50 -23.10 -40.22
C THR A 684 -2.00 -23.28 -40.32
N ALA A 685 -2.61 -24.12 -39.48
CA ALA A 685 -4.00 -24.51 -39.59
C ALA A 685 -4.85 -24.21 -38.34
N LEU A 686 -4.27 -23.63 -37.28
CA LEU A 686 -4.99 -23.41 -36.02
C LEU A 686 -6.23 -22.49 -36.18
N HIS A 687 -6.22 -21.55 -37.11
CA HIS A 687 -7.37 -20.69 -37.39
C HIS A 687 -8.55 -21.42 -38.05
N ARG A 688 -8.37 -22.68 -38.45
CA ARG A 688 -9.41 -23.52 -39.06
C ARG A 688 -10.16 -24.41 -38.06
N ILE A 689 -9.80 -24.35 -36.77
CA ILE A 689 -10.45 -25.13 -35.72
C ILE A 689 -11.97 -24.82 -35.72
N PRO A 690 -12.84 -25.85 -35.86
CA PRO A 690 -14.28 -25.63 -35.82
C PRO A 690 -14.75 -24.99 -34.51
N GLY A 691 -15.48 -23.88 -34.60
CA GLY A 691 -16.06 -23.19 -33.44
C GLY A 691 -15.10 -22.26 -32.67
N LEU A 692 -13.85 -22.09 -33.15
CA LEU A 692 -12.87 -21.18 -32.56
C LEU A 692 -13.37 -19.73 -32.54
N ALA A 693 -13.15 -19.02 -31.44
CA ALA A 693 -13.43 -17.59 -31.34
C ALA A 693 -12.56 -16.78 -32.32
N GLU A 694 -13.07 -15.64 -32.79
CA GLU A 694 -12.27 -14.69 -33.59
C GLU A 694 -10.99 -14.27 -32.87
N HIS A 695 -11.03 -14.16 -31.54
CA HIS A 695 -9.87 -13.88 -30.69
C HIS A 695 -9.50 -15.13 -29.90
N PHE A 696 -8.24 -15.56 -29.96
CA PHE A 696 -7.76 -16.71 -29.21
C PHE A 696 -6.31 -16.55 -28.80
N VAL A 697 -5.89 -17.26 -27.76
CA VAL A 697 -4.47 -17.30 -27.34
C VAL A 697 -3.95 -18.71 -27.57
N TYR A 698 -2.87 -18.82 -28.33
CA TYR A 698 -2.14 -20.05 -28.52
C TYR A 698 -1.11 -20.24 -27.40
N LEU A 699 -1.09 -21.41 -26.78
CA LEU A 699 -0.10 -21.80 -25.78
C LEU A 699 0.50 -23.15 -26.17
N ASN A 700 1.83 -23.24 -26.09
CA ASN A 700 2.47 -24.55 -26.02
C ASN A 700 2.21 -25.18 -24.65
N ASP A 701 2.33 -26.50 -24.58
CA ASP A 701 2.15 -27.29 -23.35
C ASP A 701 3.18 -26.96 -22.26
N ASP A 702 4.33 -26.40 -22.64
CA ASP A 702 5.42 -25.99 -21.76
C ASP A 702 5.31 -24.53 -21.23
N VAL A 703 4.24 -23.81 -21.57
CA VAL A 703 3.98 -22.43 -21.13
C VAL A 703 2.93 -22.43 -20.02
N PHE A 704 3.21 -21.72 -18.92
CA PHE A 704 2.34 -21.65 -17.74
C PHE A 704 2.00 -20.20 -17.41
N LEU A 705 0.78 -19.94 -16.96
CA LEU A 705 0.45 -18.69 -16.29
C LEU A 705 1.02 -18.73 -14.86
N GLY A 706 1.77 -17.71 -14.47
CA GLY A 706 2.42 -17.64 -13.14
C GLY A 706 1.55 -17.02 -12.05
N ARG A 707 0.58 -16.20 -12.45
CA ARG A 707 -0.34 -15.47 -11.56
C ARG A 707 -1.66 -15.17 -12.26
N PRO A 708 -2.74 -14.77 -11.53
CA PRO A 708 -3.98 -14.32 -12.14
C PRO A 708 -3.75 -13.27 -13.22
N THR A 709 -4.33 -13.50 -14.40
CA THR A 709 -4.24 -12.62 -15.57
C THR A 709 -5.62 -12.16 -16.00
N ARG A 710 -5.64 -11.09 -16.80
CA ARG A 710 -6.85 -10.50 -17.36
C ARG A 710 -6.80 -10.53 -18.88
N PRO A 711 -7.95 -10.48 -19.58
CA PRO A 711 -7.95 -10.48 -21.04
C PRO A 711 -7.22 -9.26 -21.62
N GLU A 712 -7.18 -8.14 -20.89
CA GLU A 712 -6.46 -6.93 -21.29
C GLU A 712 -4.92 -7.12 -21.38
N LEU A 713 -4.36 -8.18 -20.78
CA LEU A 713 -2.96 -8.54 -20.98
C LEU A 713 -2.68 -9.02 -22.41
N PHE A 714 -3.69 -9.63 -23.05
CA PHE A 714 -3.55 -10.32 -24.34
C PHE A 714 -4.17 -9.54 -25.50
N PHE A 715 -5.20 -8.73 -25.22
CA PHE A 715 -5.87 -7.95 -26.24
C PHE A 715 -6.17 -6.54 -25.77
N ALA A 716 -6.07 -5.59 -26.70
CA ALA A 716 -6.66 -4.27 -26.49
C ALA A 716 -8.20 -4.36 -26.60
N PRO A 717 -8.95 -3.44 -25.97
CA PRO A 717 -10.42 -3.40 -26.08
C PRO A 717 -10.93 -3.31 -27.52
N GLY A 718 -10.14 -2.71 -28.42
CA GLY A 718 -10.40 -2.65 -29.86
C GLY A 718 -10.12 -3.94 -30.65
N GLY A 719 -9.69 -5.02 -29.99
CA GLY A 719 -9.41 -6.33 -30.60
C GLY A 719 -7.98 -6.53 -31.08
N ALA A 720 -7.10 -5.53 -30.98
CA ALA A 720 -5.69 -5.72 -31.34
C ALA A 720 -5.00 -6.72 -30.40
N ALA A 721 -4.18 -7.62 -30.94
CA ALA A 721 -3.49 -8.65 -30.19
C ALA A 721 -2.14 -8.16 -29.63
N ALA A 722 -1.81 -8.53 -28.40
CA ALA A 722 -0.51 -8.26 -27.81
C ALA A 722 0.58 -9.07 -28.53
N ALA A 723 1.67 -8.41 -28.91
CA ALA A 723 2.88 -9.03 -29.44
C ALA A 723 4.02 -8.92 -28.42
N PHE A 724 4.41 -10.04 -27.80
CA PHE A 724 5.49 -10.09 -26.82
C PHE A 724 6.82 -10.30 -27.55
N ILE A 725 7.62 -9.24 -27.66
CA ILE A 725 8.90 -9.28 -28.38
C ILE A 725 9.98 -9.91 -27.51
N GLY A 726 10.72 -10.87 -28.05
CA GLY A 726 11.84 -11.53 -27.38
C GLY A 726 13.14 -10.75 -27.49
N GLU A 727 14.08 -11.02 -26.59
CA GLU A 727 15.39 -10.35 -26.59
C GLU A 727 16.35 -10.89 -27.66
N ALA A 728 16.13 -12.12 -28.14
CA ALA A 728 17.03 -12.78 -29.07
C ALA A 728 16.95 -12.15 -30.49
N PRO A 729 18.08 -11.75 -31.08
CA PRO A 729 18.11 -11.26 -32.45
C PRO A 729 17.87 -12.41 -33.43
N ILE A 730 17.24 -12.12 -34.56
CA ILE A 730 17.14 -13.08 -35.68
C ILE A 730 18.50 -13.25 -36.38
N GLY A 731 19.42 -12.29 -36.24
CA GLY A 731 20.77 -12.37 -36.82
C GLY A 731 20.82 -12.19 -38.35
N LEU A 732 22.00 -12.44 -38.93
CA LEU A 732 22.23 -12.53 -40.37
C LEU A 732 21.97 -13.95 -40.86
N ALA A 733 21.76 -14.13 -42.17
CA ALA A 733 21.41 -15.42 -42.76
C ALA A 733 22.46 -16.51 -42.52
N ASP A 734 23.74 -16.11 -42.46
CA ASP A 734 24.88 -17.02 -42.27
C ASP A 734 25.09 -17.44 -40.80
N ASP A 735 24.41 -16.78 -39.84
CA ASP A 735 24.54 -17.03 -38.39
C ASP A 735 23.44 -17.98 -37.84
N ALA A 736 22.55 -18.48 -38.70
CA ALA A 736 21.39 -19.24 -38.29
C ALA A 736 21.72 -20.73 -38.07
N ASP A 737 22.13 -21.09 -36.86
CA ASP A 737 22.35 -22.50 -36.48
C ASP A 737 21.08 -23.21 -35.98
N LYS A 738 20.03 -22.46 -35.58
CA LYS A 738 18.81 -23.01 -34.96
C LYS A 738 17.60 -23.01 -35.91
N PRO A 739 16.81 -24.10 -36.00
CA PRO A 739 15.66 -24.18 -36.91
C PRO A 739 14.61 -23.07 -36.78
N PHE A 740 14.35 -22.55 -35.57
CA PHE A 740 13.39 -21.45 -35.39
C PHE A 740 13.89 -20.11 -35.93
N VAL A 741 15.22 -19.93 -36.00
CA VAL A 741 15.86 -18.73 -36.57
C VAL A 741 15.71 -18.74 -38.09
N HIS A 742 15.86 -19.90 -38.75
CA HIS A 742 15.57 -20.03 -40.18
C HIS A 742 14.12 -19.65 -40.52
N ALA A 743 13.15 -20.14 -39.74
CA ALA A 743 11.75 -19.75 -39.93
C ALA A 743 11.53 -18.25 -39.74
N ALA A 744 12.21 -17.63 -38.76
CA ALA A 744 12.17 -16.19 -38.56
C ALA A 744 12.79 -15.38 -39.73
N LEU A 745 13.87 -15.89 -40.34
CA LEU A 745 14.47 -15.29 -41.55
C LEU A 745 13.53 -15.37 -42.76
N ASN A 746 12.82 -16.49 -42.92
CA ASN A 746 11.80 -16.63 -43.96
C ASN A 746 10.65 -15.64 -43.74
N ASN A 747 10.16 -15.54 -42.51
CA ASN A 747 9.12 -14.56 -42.13
C ASN A 747 9.57 -13.12 -42.40
N ARG A 748 10.81 -12.76 -42.03
CA ARG A 748 11.40 -11.45 -42.34
C ARG A 748 11.36 -11.17 -43.84
N SER A 749 11.74 -12.13 -44.66
CA SER A 749 11.79 -11.97 -46.11
C SER A 749 10.39 -11.69 -46.68
N LEU A 750 9.38 -12.43 -46.23
CA LEU A 750 7.98 -12.20 -46.62
C LEU A 750 7.47 -10.81 -46.23
N LEU A 751 7.78 -10.35 -45.01
CA LEU A 751 7.36 -9.04 -44.52
C LEU A 751 8.11 -7.89 -45.21
N MET A 752 9.40 -8.08 -45.50
CA MET A 752 10.22 -7.11 -46.23
C MET A 752 9.71 -6.95 -47.66
N GLU A 753 9.38 -8.05 -48.34
CA GLU A 753 8.83 -8.03 -49.69
C GLU A 753 7.44 -7.38 -49.73
N ALA A 754 6.56 -7.74 -48.79
CA ALA A 754 5.18 -7.26 -48.80
C ALA A 754 5.01 -5.81 -48.29
N PHE A 755 5.85 -5.36 -47.35
CA PHE A 755 5.65 -4.10 -46.63
C PHE A 755 6.90 -3.21 -46.54
N GLY A 756 8.07 -3.68 -46.97
CA GLY A 756 9.33 -2.94 -46.82
C GLY A 756 9.80 -2.83 -45.37
N VAL A 757 9.37 -3.74 -44.49
CA VAL A 757 9.71 -3.74 -43.06
C VAL A 757 10.66 -4.87 -42.72
N THR A 758 11.74 -4.55 -41.99
CA THR A 758 12.71 -5.53 -41.48
C THR A 758 12.38 -5.89 -40.03
N THR A 759 12.11 -7.17 -39.76
CA THR A 759 12.00 -7.69 -38.39
C THR A 759 13.37 -8.02 -37.82
N THR A 760 13.68 -7.61 -36.60
CA THR A 760 15.04 -7.73 -36.02
C THR A 760 15.15 -8.79 -34.93
N GLN A 761 14.04 -9.08 -34.24
CA GLN A 761 13.98 -9.94 -33.07
C GLN A 761 12.94 -11.05 -33.27
N VAL A 762 13.13 -12.17 -32.58
CA VAL A 762 12.08 -13.20 -32.48
C VAL A 762 11.04 -12.80 -31.45
N MET A 763 9.91 -13.51 -31.41
CA MET A 763 8.92 -13.35 -30.35
C MET A 763 9.36 -14.06 -29.07
N ALA A 764 8.93 -13.55 -27.91
CA ALA A 764 9.18 -14.18 -26.63
C ALA A 764 8.43 -15.52 -26.55
N HIS A 765 9.04 -16.54 -25.93
CA HIS A 765 8.36 -17.82 -25.67
C HIS A 765 7.30 -17.63 -24.57
N SER A 766 6.09 -17.33 -25.01
CA SER A 766 5.00 -16.75 -24.22
C SER A 766 3.66 -17.18 -24.81
N PRO A 767 2.52 -16.96 -24.12
CA PRO A 767 1.22 -17.09 -24.76
C PRO A 767 1.12 -16.14 -25.95
N HIS A 768 0.59 -16.62 -27.07
CA HIS A 768 0.52 -15.87 -28.33
C HIS A 768 -0.93 -15.52 -28.70
N PRO A 769 -1.38 -14.26 -28.48
CA PRO A 769 -2.71 -13.81 -28.84
C PRO A 769 -2.84 -13.63 -30.35
N HIS A 770 -3.94 -14.10 -30.91
CA HIS A 770 -4.19 -14.08 -32.34
C HIS A 770 -5.65 -13.80 -32.67
N ARG A 771 -5.83 -13.46 -33.96
CA ARG A 771 -7.11 -13.30 -34.61
C ARG A 771 -7.26 -14.27 -35.77
N VAL A 772 -8.39 -14.95 -35.85
CA VAL A 772 -8.70 -15.87 -36.97
C VAL A 772 -8.66 -15.13 -38.30
N SER A 773 -9.24 -13.92 -38.37
CA SER A 773 -9.21 -13.08 -39.56
C SER A 773 -7.78 -12.71 -40.01
N VAL A 774 -6.87 -12.40 -39.08
CA VAL A 774 -5.47 -12.05 -39.40
C VAL A 774 -4.71 -13.26 -39.94
N LEU A 775 -4.88 -14.44 -39.34
CA LEU A 775 -4.24 -15.66 -39.84
C LEU A 775 -4.76 -16.05 -41.23
N SER A 776 -6.06 -15.86 -41.47
CA SER A 776 -6.68 -16.07 -42.79
C SER A 776 -6.14 -15.09 -43.85
N GLU A 777 -5.91 -13.82 -43.48
CA GLU A 777 -5.29 -12.82 -44.36
C GLU A 777 -3.85 -13.21 -44.73
N ILE A 778 -3.06 -13.67 -43.75
CA ILE A 778 -1.68 -14.11 -43.98
C ILE A 778 -1.63 -15.31 -44.92
N GLU A 779 -2.50 -16.30 -44.70
CA GLU A 779 -2.64 -17.46 -45.59
C GLU A 779 -2.98 -17.03 -47.02
N ALA A 780 -3.95 -16.12 -47.19
CA ALA A 780 -4.34 -15.63 -48.51
C ALA A 780 -3.24 -14.81 -49.20
N ARG A 781 -2.40 -14.10 -48.43
CA ARG A 781 -1.33 -13.26 -48.96
C ARG A 781 -0.06 -14.05 -49.29
N PHE A 782 0.26 -15.07 -48.49
CA PHE A 782 1.46 -15.90 -48.67
C PHE A 782 1.11 -17.37 -48.89
N PRO A 783 0.24 -17.70 -49.86
CA PRO A 783 -0.33 -19.04 -50.00
C PRO A 783 0.76 -20.09 -50.24
N ASP A 784 1.79 -19.77 -51.04
CA ASP A 784 2.86 -20.72 -51.35
C ASP A 784 3.73 -21.05 -50.14
N ALA A 785 4.05 -20.04 -49.31
CA ALA A 785 4.86 -20.25 -48.11
C ALA A 785 4.09 -21.07 -47.05
N VAL A 786 2.84 -20.69 -46.79
CA VAL A 786 1.98 -21.39 -45.82
C VAL A 786 1.67 -22.82 -46.29
N SER A 787 1.32 -23.01 -47.56
CA SER A 787 1.01 -24.31 -48.17
C SER A 787 2.21 -25.27 -48.19
N ARG A 788 3.43 -24.74 -48.39
CA ARG A 788 4.68 -25.51 -48.31
C ARG A 788 4.95 -25.98 -46.89
N THR A 789 4.87 -25.09 -45.90
CA THR A 789 5.07 -25.45 -44.49
C THR A 789 4.00 -26.42 -44.00
N ALA A 790 2.73 -26.22 -44.37
CA ALA A 790 1.64 -27.12 -44.01
C ALA A 790 1.88 -28.57 -44.45
N ARG A 791 2.58 -28.79 -45.58
CA ARG A 791 2.91 -30.12 -46.12
C ARG A 791 4.29 -30.64 -45.74
N ALA A 792 5.06 -29.91 -44.94
CA ALA A 792 6.36 -30.35 -44.47
C ALA A 792 6.18 -31.34 -43.30
N PRO A 793 6.50 -32.64 -43.47
CA PRO A 793 6.29 -33.64 -42.43
C PRO A 793 7.23 -33.45 -41.22
N PHE A 794 8.40 -32.83 -41.43
CA PHE A 794 9.39 -32.47 -40.41
C PHE A 794 9.83 -31.02 -40.62
N ARG A 795 10.44 -30.42 -39.58
CA ARG A 795 10.97 -29.04 -39.66
C ARG A 795 11.94 -28.89 -40.83
N SER A 796 11.70 -27.89 -41.66
CA SER A 796 12.49 -27.52 -42.83
C SER A 796 13.08 -26.12 -42.68
N THR A 797 14.23 -25.87 -43.31
CA THR A 797 14.81 -24.52 -43.41
C THR A 797 13.95 -23.57 -44.24
N SER A 798 12.98 -24.09 -45.00
CA SER A 798 12.03 -23.32 -45.81
C SER A 798 10.71 -23.01 -45.12
N ASP A 799 10.57 -23.42 -43.85
CA ASP A 799 9.33 -23.26 -43.09
C ASP A 799 9.08 -21.81 -42.66
N VAL A 800 7.81 -21.48 -42.44
CA VAL A 800 7.38 -20.25 -41.78
C VAL A 800 6.78 -20.59 -40.41
N SER A 801 7.19 -19.85 -39.37
CA SER A 801 6.52 -19.92 -38.07
C SER A 801 5.32 -18.97 -38.07
N LEU A 802 4.16 -19.47 -38.46
CA LEU A 802 2.96 -18.65 -38.70
C LEU A 802 2.50 -17.94 -37.42
N VAL A 803 2.25 -18.69 -36.36
CA VAL A 803 1.60 -18.22 -35.12
C VAL A 803 2.65 -17.65 -34.16
N SER A 804 3.71 -18.43 -33.93
CA SER A 804 4.79 -18.07 -33.00
C SER A 804 5.69 -16.89 -33.46
N ASN A 805 5.54 -16.37 -34.69
CA ASN A 805 6.35 -15.23 -35.16
C ASN A 805 5.71 -14.37 -36.26
N LEU A 806 5.35 -14.95 -37.42
CA LEU A 806 4.91 -14.20 -38.60
C LEU A 806 3.68 -13.35 -38.31
N ALA A 807 2.65 -13.94 -37.70
CA ALA A 807 1.38 -13.27 -37.46
C ALA A 807 1.46 -12.11 -36.48
N GLN A 808 2.33 -12.20 -35.47
CA GLN A 808 2.55 -11.11 -34.52
C GLN A 808 3.23 -9.92 -35.20
N HIS A 809 4.29 -10.15 -35.98
CA HIS A 809 4.93 -9.10 -36.76
C HIS A 809 4.03 -8.53 -37.86
N TYR A 810 3.29 -9.40 -38.55
CA TYR A 810 2.29 -8.99 -39.53
C TYR A 810 1.23 -8.07 -38.90
N GLY A 811 0.72 -8.45 -37.72
CA GLY A 811 -0.21 -7.64 -36.95
C GLY A 811 0.36 -6.28 -36.57
N LEU A 812 1.64 -6.21 -36.17
CA LEU A 812 2.31 -4.94 -35.86
C LEU A 812 2.39 -4.02 -37.07
N VAL A 813 2.67 -4.57 -38.25
CA VAL A 813 2.80 -3.80 -39.50
C VAL A 813 1.42 -3.38 -40.05
N THR A 814 0.38 -4.18 -39.81
CA THR A 814 -0.99 -3.92 -40.32
C THR A 814 -1.92 -3.22 -39.32
N GLY A 815 -1.47 -2.97 -38.09
CA GLY A 815 -2.27 -2.33 -37.04
C GLY A 815 -3.22 -3.28 -36.29
N HIS A 816 -3.09 -4.59 -36.48
CA HIS A 816 -3.88 -5.62 -35.79
C HIS A 816 -3.21 -6.14 -34.50
N SER A 817 -1.95 -5.76 -34.25
CA SER A 817 -1.23 -6.06 -33.01
C SER A 817 -0.53 -4.82 -32.48
N PHE A 818 -0.21 -4.84 -31.19
CA PHE A 818 0.57 -3.80 -30.52
C PHE A 818 1.74 -4.43 -29.74
N PRO A 819 2.89 -3.75 -29.62
CA PRO A 819 3.99 -4.25 -28.82
C PRO A 819 3.60 -4.24 -27.35
N ALA A 820 3.69 -5.39 -26.70
CA ALA A 820 3.31 -5.58 -25.30
C ALA A 820 4.50 -6.08 -24.48
N SER A 821 4.43 -5.86 -23.17
CA SER A 821 5.42 -6.33 -22.20
C SER A 821 4.73 -7.12 -21.10
N ALA A 822 5.35 -8.20 -20.68
CA ALA A 822 4.93 -9.01 -19.54
C ALA A 822 6.15 -9.56 -18.80
N THR A 823 6.03 -9.74 -17.49
CA THR A 823 7.09 -10.32 -16.68
C THR A 823 7.13 -11.82 -16.93
N HIS A 824 8.22 -12.33 -17.49
CA HIS A 824 8.31 -13.73 -17.88
C HIS A 824 9.65 -14.36 -17.57
N ALA A 825 9.65 -15.68 -17.44
CA ALA A 825 10.84 -16.45 -17.11
C ALA A 825 10.94 -17.70 -17.98
N PHE A 826 12.16 -18.02 -18.40
CA PHE A 826 12.50 -19.29 -19.04
C PHE A 826 13.28 -20.15 -18.04
N VAL A 827 12.74 -21.32 -17.70
CA VAL A 827 13.41 -22.33 -16.87
C VAL A 827 14.11 -23.30 -17.81
N ASP A 828 15.44 -23.27 -17.76
CA ASP A 828 16.29 -24.14 -18.55
C ASP A 828 16.62 -25.41 -17.75
N LEU A 829 16.02 -26.53 -18.12
CA LEU A 829 16.15 -27.81 -17.41
C LEU A 829 17.56 -28.39 -17.48
N THR A 830 18.41 -27.95 -18.42
CA THR A 830 19.80 -28.40 -18.52
C THR A 830 20.76 -27.56 -17.66
N ASN A 831 20.26 -26.46 -17.09
CA ASN A 831 21.07 -25.53 -16.32
C ASN A 831 21.35 -26.06 -14.91
N ALA A 832 22.61 -26.02 -14.48
CA ALA A 832 23.00 -26.33 -13.10
C ALA A 832 22.29 -25.47 -12.03
N ARG A 833 21.61 -24.39 -12.44
CA ARG A 833 20.85 -23.46 -11.58
C ARG A 833 19.34 -23.69 -11.58
N VAL A 834 18.82 -24.77 -12.20
CA VAL A 834 17.36 -25.04 -12.28
C VAL A 834 16.66 -24.93 -10.92
N GLU A 835 17.23 -25.49 -9.85
CA GLU A 835 16.68 -25.39 -8.50
C GLU A 835 16.53 -23.94 -8.02
N ARG A 836 17.51 -23.08 -8.35
CA ARG A 836 17.45 -21.66 -8.03
C ARG A 836 16.36 -20.94 -8.83
N GLN A 837 16.22 -21.25 -10.12
CA GLN A 837 15.16 -20.66 -10.97
C GLN A 837 13.76 -21.04 -10.45
N LEU A 838 13.54 -22.32 -10.13
CA LEU A 838 12.29 -22.80 -9.55
C LEU A 838 12.01 -22.16 -8.17
N LYS A 839 13.04 -22.00 -7.32
CA LYS A 839 12.91 -21.27 -6.04
C LYS A 839 12.54 -19.80 -6.24
N GLN A 840 13.08 -19.14 -7.27
CA GLN A 840 12.74 -17.76 -7.59
C GLN A 840 11.28 -17.63 -8.06
N LEU A 841 10.81 -18.54 -8.93
CA LEU A 841 9.43 -18.53 -9.40
C LEU A 841 8.39 -18.61 -8.27
N ARG A 842 8.70 -19.24 -7.13
CA ARG A 842 7.84 -19.31 -5.94
C ARG A 842 7.51 -17.92 -5.33
N ALA A 843 8.16 -16.85 -5.78
CA ALA A 843 7.74 -15.48 -5.48
C ALA A 843 6.40 -15.09 -6.14
N ARG A 844 5.98 -15.84 -7.18
CA ARG A 844 4.73 -15.65 -7.96
C ARG A 844 4.61 -14.27 -8.61
N ASP A 845 5.72 -13.66 -8.97
CA ASP A 845 5.83 -12.30 -9.52
C ASP A 845 5.90 -12.25 -11.07
N HIS A 846 5.79 -13.39 -11.74
CA HIS A 846 5.82 -13.51 -13.20
C HIS A 846 4.42 -13.75 -13.76
N ASP A 847 4.08 -13.08 -14.87
CA ASP A 847 2.82 -13.28 -15.61
C ASP A 847 2.77 -14.68 -16.22
N PHE A 848 3.88 -15.11 -16.81
CA PHE A 848 4.04 -16.45 -17.36
C PHE A 848 5.48 -16.95 -17.21
N PHE A 849 5.63 -18.26 -17.22
CA PHE A 849 6.95 -18.89 -17.31
C PHE A 849 6.85 -20.11 -18.21
N CYS A 850 7.98 -20.50 -18.78
CA CYS A 850 8.09 -21.67 -19.62
C CYS A 850 9.23 -22.56 -19.16
N VAL A 851 9.11 -23.86 -19.43
CA VAL A 851 10.07 -24.87 -19.01
C VAL A 851 10.56 -25.61 -20.25
N GLY A 852 11.85 -25.57 -20.55
CA GLY A 852 12.39 -26.19 -21.76
C GLY A 852 13.72 -26.89 -21.55
N ASP A 853 14.03 -27.83 -22.45
CA ASP A 853 15.28 -28.61 -22.48
C ASP A 853 16.10 -28.21 -23.71
N HIS A 854 17.28 -27.61 -23.50
CA HIS A 854 18.25 -27.30 -24.56
C HIS A 854 19.47 -28.23 -24.42
N HIS A 855 19.38 -29.41 -25.04
CA HIS A 855 20.42 -30.42 -25.30
C HIS A 855 21.53 -30.68 -24.25
N GLU A 856 21.52 -31.92 -23.77
CA GLU A 856 22.60 -32.80 -23.26
C GLU A 856 23.65 -32.26 -22.25
N PHE A 857 23.53 -32.81 -21.03
CA PHE A 857 24.46 -32.89 -19.89
C PHE A 857 24.50 -31.74 -18.87
N ALA A 858 24.09 -32.07 -17.62
CA ALA A 858 24.79 -31.70 -16.38
C ALA A 858 24.23 -32.43 -15.12
N GLN A 859 22.96 -32.88 -15.11
CA GLN A 859 22.32 -33.50 -13.94
C GLN A 859 21.61 -34.82 -14.27
N GLU A 860 21.46 -35.71 -13.29
CA GLU A 860 20.68 -36.95 -13.42
C GLU A 860 19.22 -36.62 -13.73
N ALA A 861 18.71 -37.08 -14.89
CA ALA A 861 17.37 -36.72 -15.38
C ALA A 861 16.25 -36.98 -14.35
N ALA A 862 16.35 -38.07 -13.59
CA ALA A 862 15.38 -38.42 -12.55
C ALA A 862 15.31 -37.39 -11.41
N ALA A 863 16.43 -36.73 -11.08
CA ALA A 863 16.46 -35.69 -10.05
C ALA A 863 15.78 -34.40 -10.54
N VAL A 864 16.00 -34.03 -11.81
CA VAL A 864 15.34 -32.88 -12.45
C VAL A 864 13.83 -33.11 -12.54
N ASP A 865 13.41 -34.31 -12.96
CA ASP A 865 12.00 -34.68 -13.05
C ASP A 865 11.31 -34.57 -11.68
N ALA A 866 11.90 -35.16 -10.63
CA ALA A 866 11.35 -35.09 -9.27
C ALA A 866 11.28 -33.66 -8.72
N MET A 867 12.26 -32.80 -9.05
CA MET A 867 12.24 -31.38 -8.66
C MET A 867 11.13 -30.62 -9.37
N LEU A 868 10.94 -30.83 -10.67
CA LEU A 868 9.92 -30.17 -11.47
C LEU A 868 8.51 -30.61 -11.02
N ASP A 869 8.30 -31.92 -10.81
CA ASP A 869 7.04 -32.47 -10.30
C ASP A 869 6.66 -31.85 -8.96
N ALA A 870 7.63 -31.80 -8.03
CA ALA A 870 7.43 -31.18 -6.71
C ALA A 870 7.14 -29.68 -6.81
N PHE A 871 7.79 -28.97 -7.74
CA PHE A 871 7.52 -27.56 -7.99
C PHE A 871 6.12 -27.34 -8.57
N LEU A 872 5.75 -28.04 -9.64
CA LEU A 872 4.46 -27.86 -10.31
C LEU A 872 3.29 -28.25 -9.40
N ALA A 873 3.42 -29.33 -8.62
CA ALA A 873 2.43 -29.73 -7.63
C ALA A 873 2.23 -28.69 -6.51
N ASP A 874 3.30 -27.99 -6.11
CA ASP A 874 3.23 -26.91 -5.12
C ASP A 874 2.71 -25.59 -5.73
N TYR A 875 3.12 -25.28 -6.97
CA TYR A 875 2.75 -24.06 -7.66
C TYR A 875 1.28 -24.07 -8.11
N PHE A 876 0.79 -25.23 -8.54
CA PHE A 876 -0.59 -25.46 -9.00
C PHE A 876 -1.25 -26.61 -8.20
N PRO A 877 -1.53 -26.38 -6.91
CA PRO A 877 -1.92 -27.44 -5.98
C PRO A 877 -3.39 -27.90 -6.12
N LEU A 878 -4.18 -27.24 -6.97
CA LEU A 878 -5.59 -27.54 -7.19
C LEU A 878 -5.77 -28.22 -8.54
N ALA A 879 -6.42 -29.38 -8.53
CA ALA A 879 -6.83 -30.05 -9.75
C ALA A 879 -7.87 -29.23 -10.50
N ALA A 880 -7.75 -29.17 -11.81
CA ALA A 880 -8.77 -28.55 -12.64
C ALA A 880 -10.00 -29.47 -12.79
N PRO A 881 -11.20 -28.93 -13.07
CA PRO A 881 -12.44 -29.72 -13.15
C PRO A 881 -12.47 -30.81 -14.24
N TRP A 882 -11.53 -30.78 -15.18
CA TRP A 882 -11.39 -31.73 -16.28
C TRP A 882 -10.34 -32.81 -16.02
N GLU A 883 -9.78 -32.88 -14.81
CA GLU A 883 -8.94 -34.00 -14.38
C GLU A 883 -9.80 -35.14 -13.82
N ARG A 884 -9.43 -36.39 -14.13
CA ARG A 884 -10.11 -37.61 -13.65
C ARG A 884 -9.95 -37.89 -12.17
#